data_AF-A0AA36DRA7-F1
#
_entry.id   AF-A0AA36DRA7-F1
#
_cell.length_a   1.000
_cell.length_b   1.000
_cell.length_c   1.000
_cell.angle_alpha   90.00
_cell.angle_beta   90.00
_cell.angle_gamma   90.00
#
_symmetry.space_group_name_H-M   'P 1'
#
loop_
_entity.id
_entity.type
_entity.pdbx_description
1 polymer ?
#
loop_
_entity_poly.entity_id
_entity_poly.type
_entity_poly.pdbx_seq_one_letter_code
_entity_poly.pdbx_strand_id
1 'polypeptide(L)'
;MEEDGRIEEKGSVPTPDNIESFYKELQNVKEGFAEKYTFEGAAFSLPGAVDDENGVIGGFSAVEYIHNFKIKDALSEKLSLPISMENDANCAALGEVWLGAAKECEDAVFMVVGTGIGGAVVKNRKVHKGKHLHGGEFGYMLLDSDSYQVLSGAASTISMAKKIAEEKGLPEESVNGKIAFEMLEQGDEVAKKHIDKMYEYIARGIFNIQYVYDPEVVVIGGGISERPDFVDNINKHLKDIIAGIGFAKVYPEVRRCQFGNDANLIGGNMVIKLENNVLLGSLAASMLLGTNVFASSAGIHVDQVGYLSKYDKVAMVSGDMKENEFSVKDAWTDEVVYSGVLTAPADDAMSGEKVRKADFSALKKPGLYKITVGNEESYNFQIGDNVYYIPALQNWRSYTLTRSGDYIKDDLTGLEVMHGHPQDKSAVMFYSDDYYEKGETMDMSGGWYDAGDYGKYTTTAIVAVTQMMMAYEEHPELIASLEFFPPDSVKKDAGLPDAINELKYELDFMKKMQRKDGSVFHKVSGANWLKGEYTPDTDAQTRYIYGNSSACSAMYGAAMAMAARVFANYDKAYADDCQERAEKVWAYLEQHPDTYFRLDDKQDSGSGPYDDYDDANERCWLAAELFKNTRNTKYQQYLMDKNDIMCSKSTFFVWNDAKALAQFAYIMDDAADREYKAKVKNGFMEYADEVLQDINKDGFNCSLLKNEYVWGSSKNALLKGAVLIMANQIEPKPEYVEGALSQIHYTFGRNVLNRSYMTGVGSNPPQKHLSYIRQSTGAYIPGLLVGGPNCSFGDALQQKMLKEQNPPPAKCYIDSGLSYSTNEYAIDYTSAALYDLSWFIAKEKVEAKDLKLYGPYAKKDKRGV
;
A
#
# COMPACT_ATOMS: atom_id res chain seq x y z
N MET A 1 -1.12 -18.89 40.68
CA MET A 1 -1.66 -17.85 41.58
C MET A 1 -2.76 -18.50 42.41
N GLU A 2 -2.77 -18.25 43.71
CA GLU A 2 -3.78 -18.77 44.63
C GLU A 2 -5.10 -17.99 44.54
N GLU A 3 -6.17 -18.55 45.10
CA GLU A 3 -7.53 -17.97 45.10
C GLU A 3 -7.64 -16.58 45.75
N ASP A 4 -6.74 -16.28 46.68
CA ASP A 4 -6.68 -15.00 47.41
C ASP A 4 -5.89 -13.92 46.66
N GLY A 5 -5.38 -14.23 45.46
CA GLY A 5 -4.61 -13.34 44.60
C GLY A 5 -3.11 -13.38 44.87
N ARG A 6 -2.62 -14.27 45.74
CA ARG A 6 -1.18 -14.43 46.00
C ARG A 6 -0.47 -15.09 44.81
N ILE A 7 0.58 -14.43 44.33
CA ILE A 7 1.47 -14.98 43.30
C ILE A 7 2.51 -15.88 43.96
N GLU A 8 2.45 -17.19 43.71
CA GLU A 8 3.43 -18.18 44.19
C GLU A 8 4.75 -18.12 43.41
N GLU A 9 4.67 -18.10 42.08
CA GLU A 9 5.83 -18.10 41.18
C GLU A 9 5.53 -17.22 39.96
N LYS A 10 6.54 -16.51 39.45
CA LYS A 10 6.43 -15.64 38.28
C LYS A 10 7.63 -15.79 37.36
N GLY A 11 7.39 -15.61 36.06
CA GLY A 11 8.40 -15.68 35.02
C GLY A 11 8.00 -14.83 33.81
N SER A 12 8.89 -14.77 32.82
CA SER A 12 8.66 -14.04 31.57
C SER A 12 9.39 -14.74 30.43
N VAL A 13 8.77 -14.75 29.26
CA VAL A 13 9.34 -15.29 28.02
C VAL A 13 9.17 -14.25 26.90
N PRO A 14 10.09 -14.16 25.93
CA PRO A 14 9.89 -13.31 24.76
C PRO A 14 8.58 -13.68 24.05
N THR A 15 7.79 -12.68 23.68
CA THR A 15 6.52 -12.92 22.97
C THR A 15 6.83 -13.58 21.62
N PRO A 16 6.28 -14.77 21.34
CA PRO A 16 6.51 -15.44 20.07
C PRO A 16 5.97 -14.62 18.89
N ASP A 17 6.51 -14.84 17.69
CA ASP A 17 6.16 -14.10 16.47
C ASP A 17 4.98 -14.71 15.71
N ASN A 18 4.48 -15.88 16.13
CA ASN A 18 3.35 -16.57 15.53
C ASN A 18 2.54 -17.38 16.56
N ILE A 19 1.31 -17.73 16.19
CA ILE A 19 0.33 -18.39 17.07
C ILE A 19 0.74 -19.80 17.52
N GLU A 20 1.44 -20.57 16.68
CA GLU A 20 1.86 -21.94 17.04
C GLU A 20 3.01 -21.93 18.04
N SER A 21 4.01 -21.08 17.83
CA SER A 21 5.07 -20.85 18.81
C SER A 21 4.49 -20.28 20.10
N PHE A 22 3.46 -19.43 20.02
CA PHE A 22 2.73 -18.93 21.19
C PHE A 22 2.08 -20.05 21.98
N TYR A 23 1.32 -20.94 21.34
CA TYR A 23 0.72 -22.09 22.02
C TYR A 23 1.75 -23.04 22.63
N LYS A 24 2.81 -23.33 21.87
CA LYS A 24 3.89 -24.19 22.35
C LYS A 24 4.57 -23.59 23.58
N GLU A 25 4.81 -22.29 23.59
CA GLU A 25 5.44 -21.64 24.72
C GLU A 25 4.52 -21.63 25.95
N LEU A 26 3.21 -21.43 25.78
CA LEU A 26 2.26 -21.56 26.88
C LEU A 26 2.19 -22.99 27.43
N GLN A 27 2.28 -24.00 26.57
CA GLN A 27 2.36 -25.40 26.98
C GLN A 27 3.65 -25.66 27.76
N ASN A 28 4.81 -25.19 27.27
CA ASN A 28 6.09 -25.29 27.96
C ASN A 28 6.03 -24.63 29.35
N VAL A 29 5.42 -23.45 29.46
CA VAL A 29 5.23 -22.73 30.74
C VAL A 29 4.36 -23.55 31.68
N LYS A 30 3.22 -24.08 31.20
CA LYS A 30 2.34 -24.93 32.00
C LYS A 30 3.09 -26.18 32.49
N GLU A 31 3.77 -26.89 31.61
CA GLU A 31 4.52 -28.11 31.93
C GLU A 31 5.66 -27.84 32.92
N GLY A 32 6.37 -26.72 32.75
CA GLY A 32 7.46 -26.32 33.64
C GLY A 32 7.02 -26.09 35.08
N PHE A 33 5.76 -25.69 35.30
CA PHE A 33 5.18 -25.55 36.63
C PHE A 33 4.36 -26.77 37.09
N ALA A 34 3.99 -27.67 36.19
CA ALA A 34 3.15 -28.84 36.48
C ALA A 34 3.81 -29.88 37.41
N GLU A 35 5.14 -29.88 37.53
CA GLU A 35 5.85 -30.73 38.49
C GLU A 35 5.60 -30.31 39.96
N LYS A 36 5.24 -29.05 40.20
CA LYS A 36 5.07 -28.48 41.54
C LYS A 36 3.62 -28.14 41.88
N TYR A 37 2.82 -27.80 40.87
CA TYR A 37 1.46 -27.28 41.06
C TYR A 37 0.46 -27.99 40.14
N THR A 38 -0.79 -28.06 40.58
CA THR A 38 -1.93 -28.44 39.74
C THR A 38 -2.69 -27.17 39.35
N PHE A 39 -3.11 -27.05 38.09
CA PHE A 39 -3.82 -25.88 37.58
C PHE A 39 -5.30 -26.21 37.37
N GLU A 40 -6.19 -25.31 37.78
CA GLU A 40 -7.64 -25.48 37.61
C GLU A 40 -8.20 -24.58 36.49
N GLY A 41 -7.41 -23.59 36.05
CA GLY A 41 -7.73 -22.70 34.92
C GLY A 41 -6.55 -21.81 34.52
N ALA A 42 -6.67 -21.12 33.39
CA ALA A 42 -5.69 -20.15 32.92
C ALA A 42 -6.36 -18.81 32.55
N ALA A 43 -5.81 -17.72 33.08
CA ALA A 43 -6.27 -16.37 32.84
C ALA A 43 -5.32 -15.64 31.90
N PHE A 44 -5.89 -14.98 30.89
CA PHE A 44 -5.12 -14.23 29.91
C PHE A 44 -5.45 -12.74 29.97
N SER A 45 -4.42 -11.93 30.22
CA SER A 45 -4.43 -10.49 30.02
C SER A 45 -3.88 -10.23 28.62
N LEU A 46 -4.73 -9.79 27.69
CA LEU A 46 -4.40 -9.72 26.26
C LEU A 46 -4.64 -8.32 25.68
N PRO A 47 -3.85 -7.91 24.68
CA PRO A 47 -4.09 -6.66 23.98
C PRO A 47 -5.22 -6.81 22.94
N GLY A 48 -6.02 -5.77 22.74
CA GLY A 48 -7.12 -5.74 21.77
C GLY A 48 -8.50 -5.65 22.41
N ALA A 49 -9.54 -5.70 21.57
CA ALA A 49 -10.94 -5.70 22.00
C ALA A 49 -11.36 -7.14 22.37
N VAL A 50 -11.10 -7.52 23.63
CA VAL A 50 -11.31 -8.89 24.11
C VAL A 50 -12.80 -9.16 24.38
N ASP A 51 -13.38 -10.02 23.55
CA ASP A 51 -14.73 -10.57 23.69
C ASP A 51 -14.65 -11.99 24.26
N ASP A 52 -14.61 -12.05 25.59
CA ASP A 52 -14.53 -13.31 26.32
C ASP A 52 -15.76 -14.21 26.10
N GLU A 53 -16.95 -13.63 25.93
CA GLU A 53 -18.20 -14.37 25.72
C GLU A 53 -18.20 -15.10 24.38
N ASN A 54 -17.76 -14.44 23.31
CA ASN A 54 -17.66 -15.06 21.98
C ASN A 54 -16.32 -15.79 21.76
N GLY A 55 -15.37 -15.65 22.69
CA GLY A 55 -14.06 -16.29 22.63
C GLY A 55 -13.10 -15.67 21.62
N VAL A 56 -13.35 -14.43 21.17
CA VAL A 56 -12.61 -13.73 20.09
C VAL A 56 -11.94 -12.46 20.61
N ILE A 57 -10.78 -12.13 20.05
CA ILE A 57 -10.15 -10.82 20.26
C ILE A 57 -10.29 -10.02 18.97
N GLY A 58 -10.96 -8.88 19.04
CA GLY A 58 -11.13 -7.98 17.90
C GLY A 58 -10.12 -6.84 17.90
N GLY A 59 -10.14 -6.06 16.81
CA GLY A 59 -9.28 -4.88 16.67
C GLY A 59 -7.88 -5.25 16.20
N PHE A 60 -6.89 -4.49 16.65
CA PHE A 60 -5.49 -4.62 16.25
C PHE A 60 -4.58 -4.43 17.46
N SER A 61 -3.51 -5.22 17.54
CA SER A 61 -2.42 -5.05 18.50
C SER A 61 -1.11 -5.51 17.88
N ALA A 62 0.02 -5.25 18.55
CA ALA A 62 1.31 -5.73 18.05
C ALA A 62 1.51 -7.26 18.18
N VAL A 63 0.51 -7.99 18.70
CA VAL A 63 0.44 -9.46 18.63
C VAL A 63 -0.67 -9.83 17.64
N GLU A 64 -0.46 -9.53 16.36
CA GLU A 64 -1.54 -9.57 15.35
C GLU A 64 -2.19 -10.95 15.19
N TYR A 65 -1.43 -12.02 15.46
CA TYR A 65 -1.88 -13.40 15.27
C TYR A 65 -2.90 -13.89 16.30
N ILE A 66 -3.26 -13.12 17.33
CA ILE A 66 -4.29 -13.51 18.32
C ILE A 66 -5.71 -13.03 17.97
N HIS A 67 -5.87 -12.23 16.91
CA HIS A 67 -7.12 -11.54 16.60
C HIS A 67 -8.01 -12.31 15.62
N ASN A 68 -9.32 -12.07 15.69
CA ASN A 68 -10.36 -12.43 14.72
C ASN A 68 -10.65 -13.93 14.54
N PHE A 69 -10.33 -14.76 15.53
CA PHE A 69 -10.79 -16.15 15.61
C PHE A 69 -11.10 -16.54 17.06
N LYS A 70 -11.70 -17.73 17.25
CA LYS A 70 -12.05 -18.27 18.58
C LYS A 70 -10.84 -18.74 19.37
N ILE A 71 -9.98 -17.80 19.74
CA ILE A 71 -8.74 -18.08 20.47
C ILE A 71 -9.00 -18.69 21.85
N LYS A 72 -10.10 -18.35 22.52
CA LYS A 72 -10.46 -18.94 23.82
C LYS A 72 -10.61 -20.47 23.73
N ASP A 73 -11.28 -20.96 22.69
CA ASP A 73 -11.47 -22.38 22.43
C ASP A 73 -10.13 -23.07 22.14
N ALA A 74 -9.32 -22.46 21.28
CA ALA A 74 -8.00 -22.98 20.93
C ALA A 74 -7.07 -23.05 22.15
N LEU A 75 -7.01 -22.00 22.96
CA LEU A 75 -6.23 -21.98 24.21
C LEU A 75 -6.72 -23.06 25.18
N SER A 76 -8.03 -23.24 25.29
CA SER A 76 -8.62 -24.25 26.18
C SER A 76 -8.24 -25.65 25.76
N GLU A 77 -8.26 -25.94 24.46
CA GLU A 77 -7.83 -27.22 23.91
C GLU A 77 -6.33 -27.46 24.16
N LYS A 78 -5.48 -26.50 23.75
CA LYS A 78 -4.01 -26.63 23.83
C LYS A 78 -3.52 -26.76 25.26
N LEU A 79 -4.13 -26.05 26.19
CA LEU A 79 -3.75 -26.09 27.60
C LEU A 79 -4.55 -27.12 28.39
N SER A 80 -5.62 -27.69 27.84
CA SER A 80 -6.53 -28.58 28.58
C SER A 80 -6.98 -27.96 29.91
N LEU A 81 -7.32 -26.68 29.88
CA LEU A 81 -7.73 -25.88 31.03
C LEU A 81 -8.90 -24.97 30.64
N PRO A 82 -9.83 -24.67 31.57
CA PRO A 82 -10.74 -23.54 31.42
C PRO A 82 -9.96 -22.24 31.22
N ILE A 83 -10.37 -21.46 30.22
CA ILE A 83 -9.73 -20.19 29.87
C ILE A 83 -10.67 -19.06 30.24
N SER A 84 -10.14 -17.97 30.77
CA SER A 84 -10.80 -16.66 30.76
C SER A 84 -9.83 -15.65 30.18
N MET A 85 -10.35 -14.66 29.45
CA MET A 85 -9.52 -13.65 28.83
C MET A 85 -10.11 -12.25 28.98
N GLU A 86 -9.26 -11.26 29.15
CA GLU A 86 -9.70 -9.87 29.26
C GLU A 86 -8.58 -8.92 28.80
N ASN A 87 -8.97 -7.70 28.42
CA ASN A 87 -8.04 -6.65 28.03
C ASN A 87 -7.10 -6.25 29.18
N ASP A 88 -5.85 -5.90 28.87
CA ASP A 88 -4.83 -5.55 29.86
C ASP A 88 -5.23 -4.45 30.85
N ALA A 89 -5.84 -3.36 30.36
CA ALA A 89 -6.27 -2.26 31.21
C ALA A 89 -7.46 -2.66 32.10
N ASN A 90 -8.36 -3.48 31.56
CA ASN A 90 -9.50 -4.03 32.28
C ASN A 90 -9.04 -4.99 33.39
N CYS A 91 -8.10 -5.89 33.09
CA CYS A 91 -7.45 -6.75 34.08
C CYS A 91 -6.83 -5.90 35.19
N ALA A 92 -5.96 -4.95 34.87
CA ALA A 92 -5.33 -4.12 35.88
C ALA A 92 -6.35 -3.38 36.78
N ALA A 93 -7.44 -2.87 36.20
CA ALA A 93 -8.53 -2.26 36.95
C ALA A 93 -9.21 -3.24 37.93
N LEU A 94 -9.50 -4.45 37.46
CA LEU A 94 -10.08 -5.52 38.29
C LEU A 94 -9.16 -5.90 39.45
N GLY A 95 -7.85 -6.01 39.21
CA GLY A 95 -6.88 -6.27 40.28
C GLY A 95 -6.91 -5.21 41.38
N GLU A 96 -6.97 -3.94 40.99
CA GLU A 96 -7.03 -2.81 41.93
C GLU A 96 -8.37 -2.69 42.66
N VAL A 97 -9.48 -3.07 42.03
CA VAL A 97 -10.82 -3.15 42.67
C VAL A 97 -10.95 -4.37 43.57
N TRP A 98 -10.21 -5.43 43.31
CA TRP A 98 -10.24 -6.63 44.14
C TRP A 98 -9.43 -6.48 45.42
N LEU A 99 -8.15 -6.14 45.29
CA LEU A 99 -7.19 -6.18 46.40
C LEU A 99 -6.43 -4.87 46.59
N GLY A 100 -6.55 -3.92 45.66
CA GLY A 100 -5.65 -2.78 45.56
C GLY A 100 -6.31 -1.44 45.92
N ALA A 101 -5.90 -0.41 45.20
CA ALA A 101 -6.20 0.99 45.50
C ALA A 101 -7.69 1.35 45.41
N ALA A 102 -8.52 0.52 44.76
CA ALA A 102 -9.96 0.71 44.61
C ALA A 102 -10.78 -0.37 45.34
N LYS A 103 -10.16 -1.13 46.27
CA LYS A 103 -10.81 -2.25 46.96
C LYS A 103 -12.14 -1.91 47.63
N GLU A 104 -12.25 -0.73 48.22
CA GLU A 104 -13.43 -0.27 48.98
C GLU A 104 -14.38 0.59 48.13
N CYS A 105 -14.18 0.64 46.80
CA CYS A 105 -15.00 1.43 45.88
C CYS A 105 -15.90 0.51 45.04
N GLU A 106 -17.10 0.99 44.71
CA GLU A 106 -18.05 0.34 43.80
C GLU A 106 -17.81 0.79 42.35
N ASP A 107 -17.71 2.10 42.13
CA ASP A 107 -17.48 2.70 40.82
C ASP A 107 -16.09 3.34 40.77
N ALA A 108 -15.22 2.85 39.90
CA ALA A 108 -13.83 3.28 39.79
C ALA A 108 -13.41 3.41 38.33
N VAL A 109 -12.41 4.25 38.08
CA VAL A 109 -11.75 4.33 36.77
C VAL A 109 -10.28 3.99 36.94
N PHE A 110 -9.76 3.20 36.01
CA PHE A 110 -8.33 2.92 35.92
C PHE A 110 -7.76 3.60 34.67
N MET A 111 -6.70 4.38 34.81
CA MET A 111 -6.02 5.04 33.69
C MET A 111 -4.55 4.63 33.66
N VAL A 112 -4.10 4.04 32.56
CA VAL A 112 -2.71 3.64 32.36
C VAL A 112 -2.00 4.71 31.56
N VAL A 113 -0.90 5.22 32.10
CA VAL A 113 -0.04 6.20 31.43
C VAL A 113 1.28 5.54 31.06
N GLY A 114 1.53 5.39 29.77
CA GLY A 114 2.74 4.77 29.21
C GLY A 114 3.09 5.37 27.85
N THR A 115 3.47 4.51 26.90
CA THR A 115 3.74 4.91 25.50
C THR A 115 2.51 5.51 24.82
N GLY A 116 1.31 5.11 25.27
CA GLY A 116 0.04 5.77 25.05
C GLY A 116 -0.73 5.96 26.37
N ILE A 117 -2.00 6.38 26.28
CA ILE A 117 -2.93 6.41 27.41
C ILE A 117 -4.09 5.47 27.12
N GLY A 118 -4.30 4.50 28.00
CA GLY A 118 -5.45 3.59 27.98
C GLY A 118 -6.18 3.61 29.31
N GLY A 119 -7.23 2.81 29.44
CA GLY A 119 -7.93 2.70 30.71
C GLY A 119 -9.11 1.75 30.71
N ALA A 120 -9.82 1.75 31.82
CA ALA A 120 -11.00 0.95 32.04
C ALA A 120 -12.00 1.71 32.92
N VAL A 121 -13.29 1.52 32.65
CA VAL A 121 -14.37 1.98 33.52
C VAL A 121 -14.87 0.78 34.30
N VAL A 122 -14.95 0.90 35.63
CA VAL A 122 -15.53 -0.10 36.52
C VAL A 122 -16.81 0.46 37.12
N LYS A 123 -17.91 -0.30 36.97
CA LYS A 123 -19.23 0.01 37.48
C LYS A 123 -19.77 -1.15 38.31
N ASN A 124 -20.18 -0.91 39.55
CA ASN A 124 -20.59 -1.93 40.51
C ASN A 124 -19.55 -3.05 40.59
N ARG A 125 -18.27 -2.67 40.67
CA ARG A 125 -17.10 -3.55 40.75
C ARG A 125 -16.91 -4.48 39.55
N LYS A 126 -17.56 -4.19 38.42
CA LYS A 126 -17.45 -4.92 37.15
C LYS A 126 -16.98 -3.99 36.03
N VAL A 127 -16.17 -4.51 35.12
CA VAL A 127 -15.73 -3.75 33.94
C VAL A 127 -16.94 -3.38 33.07
N HIS A 128 -17.03 -2.10 32.72
CA HIS A 128 -18.01 -1.58 31.78
C HIS A 128 -17.39 -1.43 30.40
N LYS A 129 -17.48 -2.49 29.58
CA LYS A 129 -16.86 -2.56 28.23
C LYS A 129 -17.50 -1.64 27.18
N GLY A 130 -18.73 -1.19 27.39
CA GLY A 130 -19.50 -0.46 26.38
C GLY A 130 -19.95 -1.34 25.20
N LYS A 131 -20.85 -0.83 24.35
CA LYS A 131 -21.47 -1.60 23.24
C LYS A 131 -20.47 -2.13 22.21
N HIS A 132 -19.38 -1.40 22.00
CA HIS A 132 -18.37 -1.68 20.98
C HIS A 132 -17.02 -2.06 21.60
N LEU A 133 -16.99 -2.46 22.89
CA LEU A 133 -15.78 -2.84 23.62
C LEU A 133 -14.74 -1.72 23.85
N HIS A 134 -15.08 -0.46 23.53
CA HIS A 134 -14.23 0.72 23.73
C HIS A 134 -14.49 1.49 25.04
N GLY A 135 -15.19 0.89 26.01
CA GLY A 135 -15.44 1.49 27.31
C GLY A 135 -14.15 1.67 28.10
N GLY A 136 -13.74 2.91 28.37
CA GLY A 136 -12.49 3.22 29.07
C GLY A 136 -11.31 3.62 28.19
N GLU A 137 -11.51 3.76 26.88
CA GLU A 137 -10.49 4.20 25.90
C GLU A 137 -10.18 5.72 26.01
N PHE A 138 -9.74 6.18 27.18
CA PHE A 138 -9.54 7.59 27.49
C PHE A 138 -8.46 8.26 26.62
N GLY A 139 -7.56 7.49 26.02
CA GLY A 139 -6.54 7.99 25.10
C GLY A 139 -7.10 8.76 23.90
N TYR A 140 -8.33 8.46 23.49
CA TYR A 140 -9.05 9.14 22.40
C TYR A 140 -9.81 10.39 22.84
N MET A 141 -9.79 10.74 24.13
CA MET A 141 -10.44 11.95 24.62
C MET A 141 -9.84 13.20 23.95
N LEU A 142 -10.66 13.98 23.26
CA LEU A 142 -10.26 15.25 22.67
C LEU A 142 -10.04 16.29 23.77
N LEU A 143 -8.87 16.94 23.74
CA LEU A 143 -8.50 17.97 24.73
C LEU A 143 -8.62 19.40 24.19
N ASP A 144 -8.72 19.55 22.87
CA ASP A 144 -8.74 20.82 22.17
C ASP A 144 -9.56 20.69 20.88
N SER A 145 -10.44 21.66 20.61
CA SER A 145 -11.38 21.63 19.50
C SER A 145 -10.76 21.93 18.14
N ASP A 146 -9.63 22.64 18.12
CA ASP A 146 -9.08 23.21 16.89
C ASP A 146 -7.97 22.33 16.32
N SER A 147 -7.23 21.65 17.20
CA SER A 147 -6.12 20.76 16.86
C SER A 147 -6.49 19.27 16.80
N TYR A 148 -7.71 18.90 17.22
CA TYR A 148 -8.13 17.50 17.41
C TYR A 148 -7.13 16.66 18.23
N GLN A 149 -6.38 17.32 19.12
CA GLN A 149 -5.36 16.68 19.94
C GLN A 149 -6.05 15.75 20.96
N VAL A 150 -5.87 14.44 20.76
CA VAL A 150 -6.34 13.43 21.71
C VAL A 150 -5.38 13.29 22.91
N LEU A 151 -5.91 12.86 24.06
CA LEU A 151 -5.19 12.75 25.32
C LEU A 151 -3.90 11.93 25.20
N SER A 152 -3.93 10.79 24.50
CA SER A 152 -2.73 9.97 24.31
C SER A 152 -1.63 10.72 23.53
N GLY A 153 -1.99 11.46 22.48
CA GLY A 153 -1.04 12.26 21.70
C GLY A 153 -0.55 13.53 22.41
N ALA A 154 -1.23 13.93 23.48
CA ALA A 154 -0.87 15.10 24.27
C ALA A 154 0.03 14.74 25.47
N ALA A 155 -0.24 13.59 26.10
CA ALA A 155 0.17 13.31 27.47
C ALA A 155 0.81 11.92 27.69
N SER A 156 1.05 11.13 26.64
CA SER A 156 1.85 9.91 26.79
C SER A 156 3.32 10.23 27.01
N THR A 157 4.08 9.25 27.51
CA THR A 157 5.52 9.39 27.71
C THR A 157 6.28 9.55 26.39
N ILE A 158 5.78 8.93 25.30
CA ILE A 158 6.33 9.12 23.95
C ILE A 158 6.05 10.54 23.46
N SER A 159 4.81 11.01 23.56
CA SER A 159 4.45 12.35 23.10
C SER A 159 5.19 13.45 23.86
N MET A 160 5.39 13.26 25.16
CA MET A 160 6.20 14.16 25.99
C MET A 160 7.68 14.14 25.57
N ALA A 161 8.27 12.95 25.41
CA ALA A 161 9.67 12.80 25.00
C ALA A 161 9.94 13.37 23.60
N LYS A 162 9.03 13.12 22.64
CA LYS A 162 9.08 13.67 21.29
C LYS A 162 9.13 15.20 21.31
N LYS A 163 8.24 15.85 22.08
CA LYS A 163 8.21 17.31 22.20
C LYS A 163 9.49 17.89 22.81
N ILE A 164 10.11 17.18 23.75
CA ILE A 164 11.41 17.57 24.30
C ILE A 164 12.51 17.45 23.25
N ALA A 165 12.56 16.34 22.50
CA ALA A 165 13.53 16.14 21.43
C ALA A 165 13.40 17.22 20.35
N GLU A 166 12.18 17.48 19.89
CA GLU A 166 11.86 18.50 18.90
C GLU A 166 12.32 19.90 19.35
N GLU A 167 11.95 20.35 20.56
CA GLU A 167 12.30 21.69 21.04
C GLU A 167 13.81 21.83 21.32
N LYS A 168 14.52 20.73 21.58
CA LYS A 168 15.98 20.72 21.75
C LYS A 168 16.74 20.48 20.44
N GLY A 169 16.07 20.22 19.32
CA GLY A 169 16.70 19.87 18.04
C GLY A 169 17.46 18.55 18.08
N LEU A 170 17.04 17.60 18.92
CA LEU A 170 17.62 16.27 19.04
C LEU A 170 16.84 15.27 18.16
N PRO A 171 17.47 14.18 17.67
CA PRO A 171 16.75 13.10 17.00
C PRO A 171 15.64 12.53 17.89
N GLU A 172 14.45 12.26 17.35
CA GLU A 172 13.28 11.82 18.11
C GLU A 172 13.57 10.58 18.98
N GLU A 173 14.34 9.62 18.45
CA GLU A 173 14.71 8.37 19.11
C GLU A 173 15.70 8.55 20.29
N SER A 174 16.32 9.74 20.41
CA SER A 174 17.35 10.00 21.42
C SER A 174 16.80 10.40 22.79
N VAL A 175 15.50 10.73 22.88
CA VAL A 175 14.83 11.05 24.14
C VAL A 175 13.67 10.08 24.34
N ASN A 176 13.64 9.43 25.49
CA ASN A 176 12.51 8.64 25.96
C ASN A 176 12.04 9.14 27.33
N GLY A 177 10.97 8.56 27.87
CA GLY A 177 10.42 8.98 29.16
C GLY A 177 11.48 9.03 30.28
N LYS A 178 12.35 8.03 30.39
CA LYS A 178 13.39 7.99 31.41
C LYS A 178 14.39 9.15 31.25
N ILE A 179 14.90 9.34 30.04
CA ILE A 179 15.84 10.43 29.70
C ILE A 179 15.20 11.80 29.98
N ALA A 180 13.92 11.98 29.64
CA ALA A 180 13.21 13.22 29.90
C ALA A 180 13.13 13.56 31.41
N PHE A 181 12.88 12.57 32.28
CA PHE A 181 12.89 12.80 33.73
C PHE A 181 14.31 12.98 34.29
N GLU A 182 15.32 12.32 33.73
CA GLU A 182 16.72 12.59 34.08
C GLU A 182 17.11 14.04 33.73
N MET A 183 16.66 14.55 32.58
CA MET A 183 16.83 15.96 32.20
C MET A 183 16.12 16.90 33.20
N LEU A 184 14.89 16.57 33.62
CA LEU A 184 14.18 17.34 34.66
C LEU A 184 14.96 17.40 35.97
N GLU A 185 15.50 16.28 36.43
CA GLU A 185 16.29 16.18 37.67
C GLU A 185 17.62 16.97 37.57
N GLN A 186 18.14 17.16 36.37
CA GLN A 186 19.30 18.01 36.07
C GLN A 186 18.94 19.51 35.92
N GLY A 187 17.66 19.88 36.09
CA GLY A 187 17.21 21.26 35.99
C GLY A 187 16.97 21.76 34.56
N ASP A 188 16.72 20.86 33.61
CA ASP A 188 16.44 21.23 32.23
C ASP A 188 15.05 21.89 32.07
N GLU A 189 15.04 23.15 31.64
CA GLU A 189 13.79 23.93 31.53
C GLU A 189 12.87 23.44 30.40
N VAL A 190 13.40 22.84 29.32
CA VAL A 190 12.57 22.27 28.24
C VAL A 190 11.90 21.00 28.72
N ALA A 191 12.63 20.12 29.41
CA ALA A 191 12.07 18.92 30.01
C ALA A 191 10.99 19.26 31.05
N LYS A 192 11.28 20.23 31.93
CA LYS A 192 10.33 20.74 32.93
C LYS A 192 9.04 21.27 32.32
N LYS A 193 9.14 22.07 31.26
CA LYS A 193 7.98 22.60 30.53
C LYS A 193 7.08 21.48 29.99
N HIS A 194 7.64 20.51 29.27
CA HIS A 194 6.85 19.46 28.62
C HIS A 194 6.33 18.39 29.59
N ILE A 195 7.08 18.09 30.66
CA ILE A 195 6.60 17.21 31.73
C ILE A 195 5.47 17.86 32.52
N ASP A 196 5.57 19.16 32.84
CA ASP A 196 4.48 19.89 33.50
C ASP A 196 3.23 19.93 32.61
N LYS A 197 3.41 20.15 31.29
CA LYS A 197 2.31 20.11 30.32
C LYS A 197 1.65 18.74 30.21
N MET A 198 2.43 17.67 30.30
CA MET A 198 1.91 16.30 30.36
C MET A 198 1.01 16.11 31.58
N TYR A 199 1.43 16.56 32.77
CA TYR A 199 0.60 16.52 33.98
C TYR A 199 -0.69 17.33 33.85
N GLU A 200 -0.62 18.52 33.24
CA GLU A 200 -1.80 19.36 32.96
C GLU A 200 -2.82 18.62 32.08
N TYR A 201 -2.37 17.98 31.00
CA TYR A 201 -3.27 17.25 30.10
C TYR A 201 -3.88 16.00 30.75
N ILE A 202 -3.12 15.27 31.56
CA ILE A 202 -3.67 14.16 32.36
C ILE A 202 -4.75 14.68 33.32
N ALA A 203 -4.48 15.79 34.01
CA ALA A 203 -5.45 16.41 34.92
C ALA A 203 -6.74 16.83 34.19
N ARG A 204 -6.65 17.39 32.98
CA ARG A 204 -7.84 17.67 32.14
C ARG A 204 -8.62 16.40 31.81
N GLY A 205 -7.92 15.33 31.44
CA GLY A 205 -8.54 14.04 31.17
C GLY A 205 -9.32 13.50 32.36
N ILE A 206 -8.71 13.53 33.55
CA ILE A 206 -9.32 13.09 34.81
C ILE A 206 -10.52 13.98 35.17
N PHE A 207 -10.41 15.29 35.03
CA PHE A 207 -11.52 16.22 35.27
C PHE A 207 -12.72 15.89 34.38
N ASN A 208 -12.49 15.66 33.08
CA ASN A 208 -13.54 15.28 32.15
C ASN A 208 -14.20 13.96 32.55
N ILE A 209 -13.41 12.95 32.93
CA ILE A 209 -13.94 11.67 33.41
C ILE A 209 -14.81 11.86 34.66
N GLN A 210 -14.38 12.69 35.61
CA GLN A 210 -15.16 12.96 36.81
C GLN A 210 -16.54 13.54 36.50
N TYR A 211 -16.64 14.46 35.55
CA TYR A 211 -17.93 15.10 35.23
C TYR A 211 -18.76 14.37 34.16
N VAL A 212 -18.17 13.38 33.47
CA VAL A 212 -18.89 12.52 32.50
C VAL A 212 -19.40 11.25 33.15
N TYR A 213 -18.58 10.61 33.99
CA TYR A 213 -18.87 9.31 34.61
C TYR A 213 -19.09 9.39 36.13
N ASP A 214 -18.39 10.30 36.82
CA ASP A 214 -18.44 10.49 38.28
C ASP A 214 -18.03 9.24 39.10
N PRO A 215 -16.79 8.71 38.93
CA PRO A 215 -16.30 7.61 39.75
C PRO A 215 -15.96 8.06 41.17
N GLU A 216 -15.92 7.11 42.11
CA GLU A 216 -15.42 7.33 43.47
C GLU A 216 -13.90 7.56 43.48
N VAL A 217 -13.18 6.92 42.56
CA VAL A 217 -11.72 7.03 42.47
C VAL A 217 -11.22 6.84 41.04
N VAL A 218 -10.19 7.59 40.68
CA VAL A 218 -9.38 7.38 39.48
C VAL A 218 -8.01 6.85 39.91
N VAL A 219 -7.75 5.58 39.59
CA VAL A 219 -6.48 4.91 39.89
C VAL A 219 -5.56 5.02 38.68
N ILE A 220 -4.35 5.52 38.90
CA ILE A 220 -3.34 5.73 37.85
C ILE A 220 -2.29 4.63 37.86
N GLY A 221 -2.14 3.95 36.72
CA GLY A 221 -1.16 2.91 36.48
C GLY A 221 -0.15 3.25 35.38
N GLY A 222 0.70 2.28 35.07
CA GLY A 222 1.81 2.41 34.10
C GLY A 222 3.13 2.79 34.76
N GLY A 223 4.26 2.44 34.14
CA GLY A 223 5.58 2.54 34.78
C GLY A 223 5.96 3.95 35.26
N ILE A 224 5.42 5.00 34.64
CA ILE A 224 5.66 6.38 35.05
C ILE A 224 4.93 6.76 36.35
N SER A 225 3.80 6.12 36.64
CA SER A 225 3.04 6.33 37.87
C SER A 225 3.80 5.87 39.11
N GLU A 226 4.92 5.15 38.92
CA GLU A 226 5.76 4.70 40.03
C GLU A 226 6.50 5.83 40.75
N ARG A 227 6.59 7.01 40.14
CA ARG A 227 7.25 8.15 40.77
C ARG A 227 6.42 8.69 41.94
N PRO A 228 7.04 8.97 43.10
CA PRO A 228 6.32 9.49 44.26
C PRO A 228 5.62 10.84 44.00
N ASP A 229 6.17 11.66 43.11
CA ASP A 229 5.67 12.99 42.77
C ASP A 229 4.56 12.99 41.71
N PHE A 230 4.27 11.85 41.09
CA PHE A 230 3.41 11.77 39.90
C PHE A 230 1.97 12.23 40.19
N VAL A 231 1.34 11.63 41.20
CA VAL A 231 -0.04 11.95 41.60
C VAL A 231 -0.15 13.35 42.18
N ASP A 232 0.87 13.81 42.91
CA ASP A 232 0.90 15.16 43.48
C ASP A 232 0.90 16.26 42.41
N ASN A 233 1.66 16.06 41.32
CA ASN A 233 1.69 16.99 40.20
C ASN A 233 0.36 17.01 39.43
N ILE A 234 -0.30 15.87 39.24
CA ILE A 234 -1.65 15.80 38.66
C ILE A 234 -2.65 16.56 39.56
N ASN A 235 -2.62 16.30 40.87
CA ASN A 235 -3.52 16.95 41.83
C ASN A 235 -3.32 18.46 41.90
N LYS A 236 -2.10 18.95 41.67
CA LYS A 236 -1.83 20.39 41.55
C LYS A 236 -2.59 21.00 40.37
N HIS A 237 -2.47 20.41 39.17
CA HIS A 237 -3.17 20.88 37.97
C HIS A 237 -4.69 20.72 38.07
N LEU A 238 -5.18 19.65 38.72
CA LEU A 238 -6.62 19.48 39.00
C LEU A 238 -7.18 20.62 39.87
N LYS A 239 -6.44 21.06 40.89
CA LYS A 239 -6.83 22.20 41.73
C LYS A 239 -6.92 23.48 40.89
N ASP A 240 -5.96 23.72 40.01
CA ASP A 240 -5.93 24.89 39.14
C ASP A 240 -7.11 24.89 38.15
N ILE A 241 -7.42 23.74 37.54
CA ILE A 241 -8.56 23.57 36.63
C ILE A 241 -9.89 23.85 37.35
N ILE A 242 -10.10 23.24 38.51
CA ILE A 242 -11.34 23.40 39.28
C ILE A 242 -11.51 24.85 39.74
N ALA A 243 -10.43 25.47 40.24
CA ALA A 243 -10.44 26.87 40.63
C ALA A 243 -10.74 27.80 39.43
N GLY A 244 -10.19 27.52 38.25
CA GLY A 244 -10.41 28.29 37.03
C GLY A 244 -11.84 28.22 36.49
N ILE A 245 -12.52 27.08 36.66
CA ILE A 245 -13.93 26.92 36.28
C ILE A 245 -14.86 27.61 37.29
N GLY A 246 -14.49 27.63 38.57
CA GLY A 246 -15.13 28.42 39.62
C GLY A 246 -16.50 27.91 40.11
N PHE A 247 -17.22 27.11 39.31
CA PHE A 247 -18.48 26.47 39.69
C PHE A 247 -18.43 24.94 39.78
N ALA A 248 -17.30 24.32 39.42
CA ALA A 248 -17.03 22.90 39.66
C ALA A 248 -16.87 22.65 41.16
N LYS A 249 -17.64 21.71 41.73
CA LYS A 249 -17.68 21.43 43.18
C LYS A 249 -17.18 20.05 43.57
N VAL A 250 -17.15 19.11 42.62
CA VAL A 250 -16.62 17.76 42.80
C VAL A 250 -15.14 17.77 42.45
N TYR A 251 -14.32 17.26 43.37
CA TYR A 251 -12.88 17.10 43.22
C TYR A 251 -12.59 15.61 42.93
N PRO A 252 -11.90 15.28 41.82
CA PRO A 252 -11.54 13.90 41.53
C PRO A 252 -10.60 13.34 42.61
N GLU A 253 -10.92 12.15 43.13
CA GLU A 253 -10.01 11.42 43.99
C GLU A 253 -9.04 10.60 43.13
N VAL A 254 -7.75 10.95 43.15
CA VAL A 254 -6.72 10.28 42.36
C VAL A 254 -5.82 9.46 43.27
N ARG A 255 -5.69 8.17 42.98
CA ARG A 255 -4.78 7.25 43.68
C ARG A 255 -3.79 6.64 42.70
N ARG A 256 -2.62 6.26 43.20
CA ARG A 256 -1.67 5.44 42.45
C ARG A 256 -2.09 3.97 42.52
N CYS A 257 -1.87 3.21 41.44
CA CYS A 257 -2.01 1.76 41.47
C CYS A 257 -1.14 1.13 42.57
N GLN A 258 -1.70 0.17 43.29
CA GLN A 258 -0.99 -0.49 44.38
C GLN A 258 -0.07 -1.59 43.85
N PHE A 259 -0.49 -2.33 42.82
CA PHE A 259 0.22 -3.51 42.35
C PHE A 259 1.16 -3.26 41.16
N GLY A 260 1.20 -2.03 40.64
CA GLY A 260 2.12 -1.67 39.56
C GLY A 260 1.98 -2.59 38.35
N ASN A 261 3.11 -3.12 37.87
CA ASN A 261 3.15 -4.02 36.71
C ASN A 261 2.53 -5.40 36.97
N ASP A 262 2.28 -5.78 38.23
CA ASP A 262 1.65 -7.06 38.58
C ASP A 262 0.10 -6.94 38.63
N ALA A 263 -0.47 -5.72 38.49
CA ALA A 263 -1.91 -5.47 38.59
C ALA A 263 -2.75 -6.25 37.57
N ASN A 264 -2.27 -6.36 36.33
CA ASN A 264 -2.96 -7.10 35.27
C ASN A 264 -2.96 -8.62 35.52
N LEU A 265 -1.89 -9.19 36.09
CA LEU A 265 -1.83 -10.59 36.48
C LEU A 265 -2.85 -10.90 37.58
N ILE A 266 -2.88 -10.07 38.63
CA ILE A 266 -3.84 -10.21 39.75
C ILE A 266 -5.28 -10.08 39.24
N GLY A 267 -5.51 -9.11 38.36
CA GLY A 267 -6.80 -8.90 37.73
C GLY A 267 -7.27 -10.03 36.82
N GLY A 268 -6.37 -10.62 36.04
CA GLY A 268 -6.69 -11.79 35.22
C GLY A 268 -7.25 -12.94 36.06
N ASN A 269 -6.69 -13.17 37.25
CA ASN A 269 -7.23 -14.18 38.17
C ASN A 269 -8.63 -13.82 38.72
N MET A 270 -8.92 -12.52 38.91
CA MET A 270 -10.27 -12.08 39.29
C MET A 270 -11.31 -12.39 38.20
N VAL A 271 -10.94 -12.32 36.92
CA VAL A 271 -11.85 -12.63 35.80
C VAL A 271 -12.36 -14.07 35.90
N ILE A 272 -11.47 -15.05 36.12
CA ILE A 272 -11.85 -16.47 36.36
C ILE A 272 -12.85 -16.59 37.51
N LYS A 273 -12.62 -15.86 38.61
CA LYS A 273 -13.47 -15.90 39.81
C LYS A 273 -14.87 -15.36 39.55
N LEU A 274 -15.02 -14.37 38.68
CA LEU A 274 -16.33 -13.79 38.31
C LEU A 274 -17.14 -14.70 37.39
N GLU A 275 -16.49 -15.51 36.54
CA GLU A 275 -17.15 -16.41 35.59
C GLU A 275 -17.65 -17.71 36.23
N ASN A 276 -16.95 -18.26 37.22
CA ASN A 276 -17.20 -19.64 37.68
C ASN A 276 -18.00 -19.80 38.98
N ASN A 277 -18.39 -18.74 39.70
CA ASN A 277 -19.13 -18.80 40.98
C ASN A 277 -18.54 -19.77 42.06
N VAL A 278 -17.32 -20.25 41.87
CA VAL A 278 -16.57 -21.14 42.76
C VAL A 278 -15.12 -20.63 42.79
N LEU A 279 -14.57 -20.44 43.99
CA LEU A 279 -13.17 -20.06 44.19
C LEU A 279 -12.27 -21.24 43.76
N LEU A 280 -11.30 -21.00 42.87
CA LEU A 280 -10.37 -21.98 42.29
C LEU A 280 -9.04 -21.30 41.87
N GLY A 281 -7.90 -22.02 41.92
CA GLY A 281 -6.53 -21.51 41.66
C GLY A 281 -6.08 -21.56 40.19
N SER A 282 -5.30 -20.57 39.72
CA SER A 282 -5.06 -20.34 38.27
C SER A 282 -3.62 -20.01 37.83
N LEU A 283 -3.32 -20.22 36.53
CA LEU A 283 -2.08 -19.81 35.83
C LEU A 283 -2.31 -18.46 35.10
N ALA A 284 -1.51 -17.43 35.37
CA ALA A 284 -1.65 -16.09 34.76
C ALA A 284 -0.44 -15.75 33.88
N ALA A 285 -0.67 -15.31 32.63
CA ALA A 285 0.37 -14.87 31.69
C ALA A 285 0.09 -13.43 31.20
N SER A 286 1.11 -12.57 31.16
CA SER A 286 1.04 -11.19 30.65
C SER A 286 2.01 -10.95 29.49
N MET A 287 1.55 -10.22 28.47
CA MET A 287 2.38 -9.83 27.31
C MET A 287 2.77 -8.35 27.39
N LEU A 288 4.07 -8.08 27.35
CA LEU A 288 4.62 -6.72 27.22
C LEU A 288 5.30 -6.61 25.84
N LEU A 289 4.77 -5.72 25.00
CA LEU A 289 5.13 -5.60 23.59
C LEU A 289 6.40 -4.75 23.39
N GLY A 290 7.40 -5.36 22.76
CA GLY A 290 8.52 -4.71 22.07
C GLY A 290 8.44 -5.00 20.58
N THR A 291 8.65 -3.98 19.74
CA THR A 291 8.43 -3.99 18.30
C THR A 291 9.53 -4.71 17.50
N ASN A 292 9.14 -5.58 16.55
CA ASN A 292 9.73 -5.70 15.20
C ASN A 292 8.87 -6.62 14.31
N VAL A 293 9.14 -6.58 13.00
CA VAL A 293 8.19 -6.71 11.88
C VAL A 293 8.40 -7.96 11.00
N PHE A 294 7.27 -8.48 10.47
CA PHE A 294 6.97 -9.45 9.38
C PHE A 294 7.42 -10.93 9.46
N ALA A 295 6.42 -11.82 9.48
CA ALA A 295 6.46 -13.18 8.93
C ALA A 295 5.09 -13.53 8.27
N SER A 296 5.12 -14.10 7.07
CA SER A 296 3.93 -14.60 6.34
C SER A 296 3.65 -16.04 6.78
N SER A 297 2.45 -16.33 7.28
CA SER A 297 1.94 -17.69 7.49
C SER A 297 1.30 -18.25 6.20
N ALA A 298 1.12 -19.57 6.15
CA ALA A 298 0.28 -20.28 5.16
C ALA A 298 -1.04 -19.52 4.91
N GLY A 299 -1.57 -19.56 3.68
CA GLY A 299 -2.75 -18.76 3.34
C GLY A 299 -3.51 -19.19 2.10
N ILE A 300 -4.74 -18.67 1.98
CA ILE A 300 -5.60 -18.81 0.81
C ILE A 300 -5.57 -17.48 0.04
N HIS A 301 -4.96 -17.51 -1.14
CA HIS A 301 -4.69 -16.35 -1.98
C HIS A 301 -5.67 -16.30 -3.13
N VAL A 302 -6.38 -15.18 -3.24
CA VAL A 302 -7.41 -14.92 -4.24
C VAL A 302 -7.12 -13.61 -4.95
N ASP A 303 -7.71 -13.41 -6.12
CA ASP A 303 -7.91 -12.05 -6.63
C ASP A 303 -8.87 -11.34 -5.66
N GLN A 304 -8.37 -10.34 -4.94
CA GLN A 304 -9.14 -9.66 -3.89
C GLN A 304 -10.17 -8.67 -4.45
N VAL A 305 -10.19 -8.45 -5.77
CA VAL A 305 -11.29 -7.78 -6.46
C VAL A 305 -12.33 -8.82 -6.81
N GLY A 306 -11.95 -9.84 -7.59
CA GLY A 306 -12.87 -10.86 -8.04
C GLY A 306 -12.44 -11.65 -9.25
N TYR A 307 -13.39 -12.42 -9.79
CA TYR A 307 -13.22 -13.26 -10.96
C TYR A 307 -14.35 -13.01 -11.95
N LEU A 308 -14.01 -13.00 -13.23
CA LEU A 308 -15.01 -12.89 -14.28
C LEU A 308 -15.80 -14.20 -14.41
N SER A 309 -17.13 -14.12 -14.56
CA SER A 309 -17.97 -15.31 -14.58
C SER A 309 -17.53 -16.30 -15.67
N LYS A 310 -17.21 -15.82 -16.87
CA LYS A 310 -16.92 -16.69 -18.03
C LYS A 310 -15.56 -17.39 -17.97
N TYR A 311 -14.61 -16.84 -17.22
CA TYR A 311 -13.22 -17.31 -17.18
C TYR A 311 -13.00 -18.33 -16.06
N ASP A 312 -11.81 -18.91 -16.08
CA ASP A 312 -11.34 -19.81 -15.04
C ASP A 312 -11.13 -19.06 -13.72
N LYS A 313 -11.36 -19.77 -12.61
CA LYS A 313 -11.29 -19.22 -11.25
C LYS A 313 -10.50 -20.17 -10.39
N VAL A 314 -9.28 -19.74 -10.12
CA VAL A 314 -8.32 -20.53 -9.36
C VAL A 314 -7.75 -19.67 -8.24
N ALA A 315 -7.90 -20.15 -7.01
CA ALA A 315 -7.21 -19.62 -5.84
C ALA A 315 -6.01 -20.50 -5.52
N MET A 316 -5.01 -19.90 -4.89
CA MET A 316 -3.80 -20.61 -4.46
C MET A 316 -3.87 -20.85 -2.96
N VAL A 317 -3.54 -22.05 -2.54
CA VAL A 317 -3.44 -22.43 -1.13
C VAL A 317 -1.98 -22.79 -0.89
N SER A 318 -1.31 -22.01 -0.05
CA SER A 318 0.13 -22.16 0.18
C SER A 318 0.45 -22.47 1.63
N GLY A 319 1.62 -23.08 1.85
CA GLY A 319 2.05 -23.58 3.16
C GLY A 319 1.64 -25.02 3.44
N ASP A 320 1.72 -25.44 4.71
CA ASP A 320 1.58 -26.85 5.11
C ASP A 320 0.15 -27.27 5.50
N MET A 321 -0.88 -26.69 4.87
CA MET A 321 -2.28 -27.06 5.12
C MET A 321 -2.53 -28.53 4.78
N LYS A 322 -3.08 -29.29 5.74
CA LYS A 322 -3.24 -30.76 5.64
C LYS A 322 -4.54 -31.16 4.96
N GLU A 323 -5.52 -30.27 4.98
CA GLU A 323 -6.84 -30.44 4.40
C GLU A 323 -6.71 -30.61 2.89
N ASN A 324 -7.51 -31.50 2.30
CA ASN A 324 -7.48 -31.75 0.86
C ASN A 324 -8.67 -31.15 0.12
N GLU A 325 -9.61 -30.56 0.85
CA GLU A 325 -10.84 -30.01 0.31
C GLU A 325 -10.92 -28.51 0.63
N PHE A 326 -11.62 -27.79 -0.23
CA PHE A 326 -11.95 -26.39 -0.02
C PHE A 326 -13.45 -26.18 -0.27
N SER A 327 -13.99 -25.12 0.32
CA SER A 327 -15.36 -24.66 0.05
C SER A 327 -15.34 -23.19 -0.33
N VAL A 328 -16.22 -22.81 -1.27
CA VAL A 328 -16.57 -21.42 -1.55
C VAL A 328 -17.87 -21.12 -0.83
N LYS A 329 -17.86 -20.09 0.01
CA LYS A 329 -19.02 -19.63 0.75
C LYS A 329 -19.51 -18.28 0.24
N ASP A 330 -20.81 -18.07 0.23
CA ASP A 330 -21.39 -16.73 0.11
C ASP A 330 -20.98 -15.88 1.32
N ALA A 331 -20.39 -14.72 1.09
CA ALA A 331 -19.77 -13.92 2.14
C ALA A 331 -20.77 -13.28 3.11
N TRP A 332 -22.05 -13.21 2.75
CA TRP A 332 -23.10 -12.61 3.59
C TRP A 332 -23.83 -13.64 4.45
N THR A 333 -24.09 -14.80 3.89
CA THR A 333 -24.89 -15.86 4.51
C THR A 333 -24.05 -16.96 5.14
N ASP A 334 -22.76 -17.02 4.81
CA ASP A 334 -21.83 -18.11 5.12
C ASP A 334 -22.25 -19.47 4.53
N GLU A 335 -23.22 -19.49 3.61
CA GLU A 335 -23.69 -20.69 2.93
C GLU A 335 -22.63 -21.22 1.96
N VAL A 336 -22.31 -22.51 2.04
CA VAL A 336 -21.42 -23.18 1.07
C VAL A 336 -22.13 -23.28 -0.28
N VAL A 337 -21.61 -22.60 -1.29
CA VAL A 337 -22.17 -22.57 -2.66
C VAL A 337 -21.41 -23.46 -3.63
N TYR A 338 -20.18 -23.86 -3.27
CA TYR A 338 -19.34 -24.76 -4.05
C TYR A 338 -18.33 -25.45 -3.12
N SER A 339 -17.95 -26.68 -3.44
CA SER A 339 -16.85 -27.38 -2.77
C SER A 339 -16.02 -28.13 -3.79
N GLY A 340 -14.74 -28.32 -3.51
CA GLY A 340 -13.82 -29.01 -4.41
C GLY A 340 -12.64 -29.60 -3.68
N VAL A 341 -11.79 -30.30 -4.43
CA VAL A 341 -10.55 -30.92 -3.94
C VAL A 341 -9.38 -30.09 -4.42
N LEU A 342 -8.45 -29.80 -3.51
CA LEU A 342 -7.19 -29.12 -3.81
C LEU A 342 -6.29 -30.02 -4.65
N THR A 343 -5.54 -29.44 -5.60
CA THR A 343 -4.50 -30.19 -6.31
C THR A 343 -3.43 -30.72 -5.35
N ALA A 344 -2.62 -31.66 -5.84
CA ALA A 344 -1.43 -32.09 -5.11
C ALA A 344 -0.50 -30.88 -4.84
N PRO A 345 0.17 -30.83 -3.67
CA PRO A 345 1.14 -29.80 -3.38
C PRO A 345 2.35 -29.89 -4.32
N ALA A 346 2.74 -28.75 -4.88
CA ALA A 346 3.94 -28.58 -5.69
C ALA A 346 4.84 -27.51 -5.07
N ASP A 347 6.15 -27.74 -5.06
CA ASP A 347 7.11 -26.73 -4.60
C ASP A 347 7.17 -25.57 -5.61
N ASP A 348 7.06 -24.35 -5.10
CA ASP A 348 7.18 -23.13 -5.90
C ASP A 348 8.44 -22.36 -5.51
N ALA A 349 9.36 -22.23 -6.46
CA ALA A 349 10.68 -21.66 -6.20
C ALA A 349 10.64 -20.14 -5.94
N MET A 350 9.64 -19.43 -6.47
CA MET A 350 9.56 -17.97 -6.36
C MET A 350 9.02 -17.54 -4.99
N SER A 351 8.03 -18.27 -4.46
CA SER A 351 7.48 -18.07 -3.12
C SER A 351 8.27 -18.78 -2.01
N GLY A 352 8.99 -19.84 -2.36
CA GLY A 352 9.63 -20.75 -1.39
C GLY A 352 8.64 -21.62 -0.61
N GLU A 353 7.42 -21.78 -1.12
CA GLU A 353 6.35 -22.53 -0.46
C GLU A 353 5.85 -23.70 -1.31
N LYS A 354 5.14 -24.63 -0.67
CA LYS A 354 4.30 -25.58 -1.39
C LYS A 354 2.98 -24.92 -1.71
N VAL A 355 2.56 -25.02 -2.97
CA VAL A 355 1.34 -24.40 -3.48
C VAL A 355 0.40 -25.46 -4.03
N ARG A 356 -0.89 -25.27 -3.80
CA ARG A 356 -2.00 -26.08 -4.26
C ARG A 356 -3.03 -25.16 -4.90
N LYS A 357 -3.79 -25.69 -5.86
CA LYS A 357 -4.82 -24.93 -6.59
C LYS A 357 -6.21 -25.35 -6.12
N ALA A 358 -7.05 -24.36 -5.84
CA ALA A 358 -8.48 -24.53 -5.60
C ALA A 358 -9.22 -24.01 -6.85
N ASP A 359 -9.69 -24.94 -7.70
CA ASP A 359 -10.41 -24.61 -8.94
C ASP A 359 -11.92 -24.62 -8.72
N PHE A 360 -12.52 -23.44 -8.80
CA PHE A 360 -13.96 -23.21 -8.69
C PHE A 360 -14.51 -22.55 -9.95
N SER A 361 -13.89 -22.82 -11.11
CA SER A 361 -14.27 -22.25 -12.41
C SER A 361 -15.72 -22.54 -12.77
N ALA A 362 -16.28 -23.66 -12.28
CA ALA A 362 -17.68 -24.05 -12.45
C ALA A 362 -18.68 -23.13 -11.71
N LEU A 363 -18.25 -22.38 -10.69
CA LEU A 363 -19.09 -21.37 -10.04
C LEU A 363 -19.16 -20.13 -10.95
N LYS A 364 -20.34 -19.91 -11.54
CA LYS A 364 -20.61 -18.81 -12.48
C LYS A 364 -21.59 -17.77 -11.92
N LYS A 365 -22.25 -18.06 -10.81
CA LYS A 365 -23.26 -17.19 -10.20
C LYS A 365 -22.59 -15.91 -9.71
N PRO A 366 -23.06 -14.71 -10.11
CA PRO A 366 -22.54 -13.48 -9.56
C PRO A 366 -22.85 -13.33 -8.07
N GLY A 367 -21.92 -12.76 -7.32
CA GLY A 367 -22.04 -12.61 -5.86
C GLY A 367 -20.73 -12.23 -5.19
N LEU A 368 -20.78 -12.10 -3.86
CA LEU A 368 -19.61 -11.89 -3.01
C LEU A 368 -19.30 -13.19 -2.26
N TYR A 369 -18.05 -13.63 -2.33
CA TYR A 369 -17.65 -14.95 -1.87
C TYR A 369 -16.36 -14.91 -1.05
N LYS A 370 -16.11 -15.97 -0.30
CA LYS A 370 -14.82 -16.29 0.33
C LYS A 370 -14.54 -17.79 0.19
N ILE A 371 -13.27 -18.19 0.23
CA ILE A 371 -12.85 -19.59 0.21
C ILE A 371 -12.43 -20.00 1.61
N THR A 372 -12.80 -21.22 2.01
CA THR A 372 -12.38 -21.83 3.28
C THR A 372 -11.64 -23.14 3.03
N VAL A 373 -10.53 -23.34 3.72
CA VAL A 373 -9.77 -24.59 3.77
C VAL A 373 -9.50 -24.91 5.24
N GLY A 374 -10.15 -25.95 5.76
CA GLY A 374 -10.16 -26.17 7.22
C GLY A 374 -10.78 -24.98 7.94
N ASN A 375 -10.00 -24.37 8.84
CA ASN A 375 -10.41 -23.19 9.62
C ASN A 375 -9.93 -21.86 9.01
N GLU A 376 -9.16 -21.91 7.93
CA GLU A 376 -8.61 -20.71 7.27
C GLU A 376 -9.61 -20.16 6.25
N GLU A 377 -9.66 -18.83 6.13
CA GLU A 377 -10.52 -18.13 5.17
C GLU A 377 -9.71 -17.18 4.29
N SER A 378 -10.09 -17.05 3.00
CA SER A 378 -9.56 -16.03 2.11
C SER A 378 -10.16 -14.65 2.42
N TYR A 379 -9.57 -13.59 1.85
CA TYR A 379 -10.30 -12.34 1.66
C TYR A 379 -11.58 -12.55 0.84
N ASN A 380 -12.54 -11.65 1.02
CA ASN A 380 -13.75 -11.62 0.20
C ASN A 380 -13.41 -11.18 -1.22
N PHE A 381 -14.09 -11.75 -2.20
CA PHE A 381 -13.93 -11.43 -3.62
C PHE A 381 -15.27 -11.54 -4.37
N GLN A 382 -15.41 -10.82 -5.48
CA GLN A 382 -16.61 -10.88 -6.31
C GLN A 382 -16.52 -11.97 -7.39
N ILE A 383 -17.65 -12.53 -7.79
CA ILE A 383 -17.80 -13.13 -9.12
C ILE A 383 -18.82 -12.28 -9.87
N GLY A 384 -18.52 -11.93 -11.11
CA GLY A 384 -19.40 -11.12 -11.95
C GLY A 384 -18.85 -10.95 -13.36
N ASP A 385 -19.62 -10.34 -14.25
CA ASP A 385 -19.21 -10.17 -15.65
C ASP A 385 -18.33 -8.94 -15.89
N ASN A 386 -18.12 -8.09 -14.88
CA ASN A 386 -17.44 -6.80 -15.03
C ASN A 386 -16.71 -6.31 -13.76
N VAL A 387 -16.18 -7.23 -12.95
CA VAL A 387 -15.59 -6.91 -11.63
C VAL A 387 -14.41 -5.93 -11.68
N TYR A 388 -13.75 -5.80 -12.84
CA TYR A 388 -12.58 -4.94 -13.04
C TYR A 388 -12.90 -3.52 -13.50
N TYR A 389 -14.17 -3.18 -13.73
CA TYR A 389 -14.54 -1.87 -14.28
C TYR A 389 -14.15 -0.71 -13.36
N ILE A 390 -14.45 -0.81 -12.06
CA ILE A 390 -14.08 0.22 -11.07
C ILE A 390 -12.55 0.36 -10.94
N PRO A 391 -11.76 -0.73 -10.76
CA PRO A 391 -10.30 -0.64 -10.79
C PRO A 391 -9.76 0.03 -12.07
N ALA A 392 -10.31 -0.30 -13.24
CA ALA A 392 -9.90 0.31 -14.50
C ALA A 392 -10.18 1.82 -14.54
N LEU A 393 -11.35 2.27 -14.08
CA LEU A 393 -11.66 3.70 -14.00
C LEU A 393 -10.77 4.43 -13.00
N GLN A 394 -10.49 3.84 -11.84
CA GLN A 394 -9.56 4.41 -10.85
C GLN A 394 -8.15 4.54 -11.42
N ASN A 395 -7.70 3.54 -12.19
CA ASN A 395 -6.41 3.52 -12.86
C ASN A 395 -6.29 4.56 -13.98
N TRP A 396 -7.33 4.78 -14.81
CA TRP A 396 -7.36 5.92 -15.74
C TRP A 396 -7.34 7.26 -15.00
N ARG A 397 -8.16 7.38 -13.96
CA ARG A 397 -8.30 8.61 -13.17
C ARG A 397 -7.03 9.01 -12.46
N SER A 398 -6.20 8.05 -12.06
CA SER A 398 -4.99 8.34 -11.27
C SER A 398 -4.02 9.24 -12.03
N TYR A 399 -3.96 9.15 -13.36
CA TYR A 399 -3.18 10.05 -14.22
C TYR A 399 -3.63 11.51 -14.08
N THR A 400 -4.95 11.77 -14.07
CA THR A 400 -5.48 13.12 -13.84
C THR A 400 -5.03 13.66 -12.49
N LEU A 401 -5.03 12.81 -11.45
CA LEU A 401 -4.70 13.20 -10.08
C LEU A 401 -3.19 13.40 -9.84
N THR A 402 -2.34 12.96 -10.77
CA THR A 402 -0.88 13.14 -10.73
C THR A 402 -0.38 14.10 -11.81
N ARG A 403 -1.27 14.88 -12.44
CA ARG A 403 -0.88 15.93 -13.39
C ARG A 403 -0.01 17.02 -12.74
N SER A 404 1.04 17.39 -13.45
CA SER A 404 1.80 18.62 -13.24
C SER A 404 1.13 19.80 -13.94
N GLY A 405 1.21 21.01 -13.40
CA GLY A 405 0.66 22.23 -13.98
C GLY A 405 -0.78 22.59 -13.60
N ASP A 406 -1.62 21.61 -13.26
CA ASP A 406 -3.04 21.84 -12.98
C ASP A 406 -3.32 22.27 -11.53
N TYR A 407 -4.47 22.94 -11.35
CA TYR A 407 -5.12 23.07 -10.04
C TYR A 407 -6.03 21.86 -9.85
N ILE A 408 -5.76 21.04 -8.84
CA ILE A 408 -6.51 19.82 -8.58
C ILE A 408 -7.25 19.99 -7.27
N LYS A 409 -8.57 19.95 -7.32
CA LYS A 409 -9.45 19.85 -6.15
C LYS A 409 -10.43 18.72 -6.39
N ASP A 410 -10.16 17.60 -5.73
CA ASP A 410 -10.91 16.37 -5.91
C ASP A 410 -11.69 16.00 -4.65
N ASP A 411 -13.02 16.05 -4.73
CA ASP A 411 -13.90 15.69 -3.61
C ASP A 411 -13.94 14.16 -3.35
N LEU A 412 -13.52 13.32 -4.31
CA LEU A 412 -13.53 11.86 -4.14
C LEU A 412 -12.38 11.38 -3.27
N THR A 413 -11.16 11.83 -3.54
CA THR A 413 -9.96 11.48 -2.76
C THR A 413 -9.64 12.50 -1.66
N GLY A 414 -10.26 13.67 -1.71
CA GLY A 414 -9.92 14.85 -0.90
C GLY A 414 -8.62 15.53 -1.33
N LEU A 415 -8.00 15.13 -2.44
CA LEU A 415 -6.78 15.75 -2.95
C LEU A 415 -7.02 17.23 -3.26
N GLU A 416 -6.11 18.07 -2.76
CA GLU A 416 -6.07 19.49 -3.10
C GLU A 416 -4.61 19.88 -3.36
N VAL A 417 -4.33 20.30 -4.60
CA VAL A 417 -3.04 20.82 -5.06
C VAL A 417 -3.31 22.16 -5.72
N MET A 418 -2.77 23.23 -5.15
CA MET A 418 -3.07 24.60 -5.61
C MET A 418 -2.49 24.88 -7.00
N HIS A 419 -1.22 24.53 -7.22
CA HIS A 419 -0.49 24.69 -8.48
C HIS A 419 0.56 23.59 -8.65
N GLY A 420 0.55 22.79 -9.72
CA GLY A 420 1.66 21.87 -9.97
C GLY A 420 2.86 22.56 -10.62
N HIS A 421 3.98 22.75 -9.92
CA HIS A 421 5.25 23.27 -10.46
C HIS A 421 5.09 24.43 -11.47
N PRO A 422 4.51 25.58 -11.06
CA PRO A 422 4.29 26.71 -11.97
C PRO A 422 5.59 27.23 -12.62
N GLN A 423 6.73 27.01 -11.99
CA GLN A 423 8.06 27.36 -12.50
C GLN A 423 8.50 26.54 -13.73
N ASP A 424 7.84 25.41 -14.04
CA ASP A 424 8.12 24.66 -15.28
C ASP A 424 7.81 25.50 -16.54
N LYS A 425 7.00 26.56 -16.45
CA LYS A 425 6.82 27.55 -17.53
C LYS A 425 8.10 28.31 -17.89
N SER A 426 9.11 28.24 -17.05
CA SER A 426 10.43 28.83 -17.24
C SER A 426 11.50 27.86 -16.76
N ALA A 427 11.35 26.59 -17.13
CA ALA A 427 12.34 25.55 -16.86
C ALA A 427 13.67 25.91 -17.52
N VAL A 428 14.77 25.66 -16.80
CA VAL A 428 16.10 26.15 -17.13
C VAL A 428 16.90 25.10 -17.89
N MET A 429 17.47 25.46 -19.02
CA MET A 429 18.33 24.56 -19.79
C MET A 429 19.62 24.24 -19.01
N PHE A 430 19.90 22.95 -18.77
CA PHE A 430 21.00 22.53 -17.90
C PHE A 430 22.38 22.61 -18.58
N TYR A 431 22.42 22.62 -19.90
CA TYR A 431 23.63 22.55 -20.72
C TYR A 431 23.55 23.44 -21.97
N SER A 432 24.70 23.68 -22.63
CA SER A 432 24.76 24.32 -23.95
C SER A 432 25.04 23.28 -25.04
N ASP A 433 24.51 23.53 -26.24
CA ASP A 433 24.84 22.87 -27.50
C ASP A 433 24.57 23.82 -28.68
N ASP A 434 24.56 23.31 -29.92
CA ASP A 434 24.37 24.12 -31.13
C ASP A 434 22.98 24.78 -31.25
N TYR A 435 22.00 24.35 -30.46
CA TYR A 435 20.59 24.78 -30.54
C TYR A 435 20.12 25.56 -29.31
N TYR A 436 20.79 25.34 -28.18
CA TYR A 436 20.37 25.79 -26.86
C TYR A 436 21.55 26.26 -26.02
N GLU A 437 21.32 27.28 -25.20
CA GLU A 437 22.31 27.86 -24.29
C GLU A 437 21.96 27.55 -22.83
N LYS A 438 22.97 27.13 -22.06
CA LYS A 438 22.83 26.86 -20.63
C LYS A 438 22.27 28.09 -19.92
N GLY A 439 21.21 27.88 -19.15
CA GLY A 439 20.54 28.95 -18.40
C GLY A 439 19.41 29.64 -19.16
N GLU A 440 19.22 29.38 -20.45
CA GLU A 440 18.00 29.84 -21.13
C GLU A 440 16.77 29.13 -20.57
N THR A 441 15.60 29.78 -20.68
CA THR A 441 14.35 29.25 -20.12
C THR A 441 13.35 28.90 -21.20
N MET A 442 12.66 27.78 -21.03
CA MET A 442 11.59 27.34 -21.92
C MET A 442 10.35 26.92 -21.12
N ASP A 443 9.17 27.01 -21.74
CA ASP A 443 7.94 26.47 -21.16
C ASP A 443 7.91 24.96 -21.33
N MET A 444 8.11 24.26 -20.22
CA MET A 444 7.96 22.81 -20.10
C MET A 444 6.85 22.44 -19.11
N SER A 445 5.84 23.28 -18.93
CA SER A 445 4.69 23.01 -18.06
C SER A 445 3.75 21.93 -18.61
N GLY A 446 2.94 21.32 -17.73
CA GLY A 446 2.03 20.23 -18.07
C GLY A 446 2.68 18.84 -17.93
N GLY A 447 1.97 17.81 -18.39
CA GLY A 447 2.36 16.42 -18.29
C GLY A 447 2.16 15.81 -16.90
N TRP A 448 2.52 14.55 -16.72
CA TRP A 448 2.37 13.80 -15.48
C TRP A 448 3.66 13.81 -14.66
N TYR A 449 3.51 13.81 -13.33
CA TYR A 449 4.60 13.35 -12.48
C TYR A 449 4.80 11.86 -12.70
N ASP A 450 6.07 11.47 -12.85
CA ASP A 450 6.47 10.14 -13.28
C ASP A 450 6.10 9.05 -12.29
N ALA A 451 6.40 9.31 -11.03
CA ALA A 451 6.40 8.33 -9.99
C ALA A 451 6.03 8.98 -8.66
N GLY A 452 6.58 8.48 -7.55
CA GLY A 452 6.40 9.09 -6.25
C GLY A 452 7.05 10.47 -6.14
N ASP A 453 7.96 10.82 -7.03
CA ASP A 453 8.60 12.12 -7.14
C ASP A 453 7.85 13.10 -8.07
N TYR A 454 8.44 14.27 -8.32
CA TYR A 454 7.84 15.29 -9.20
C TYR A 454 8.61 15.49 -10.52
N GLY A 455 9.55 14.60 -10.86
CA GLY A 455 10.16 14.55 -12.17
C GLY A 455 9.15 14.22 -13.26
N LYS A 456 9.45 14.65 -14.48
CA LYS A 456 8.70 14.31 -15.69
C LYS A 456 9.69 13.82 -16.73
N TYR A 457 9.48 12.63 -17.25
CA TYR A 457 10.45 11.95 -18.10
C TYR A 457 9.78 11.56 -19.39
N THR A 458 10.43 11.88 -20.50
CA THR A 458 9.85 11.56 -21.80
C THR A 458 9.78 10.03 -22.00
N THR A 459 10.78 9.29 -21.53
CA THR A 459 10.88 7.83 -21.78
C THR A 459 9.73 7.02 -21.19
N THR A 460 9.40 7.22 -19.91
CA THR A 460 8.27 6.55 -19.25
C THR A 460 6.93 7.09 -19.70
N ALA A 461 6.83 8.40 -19.98
CA ALA A 461 5.65 9.00 -20.59
C ALA A 461 5.31 8.33 -21.92
N ILE A 462 6.31 8.07 -22.78
CA ILE A 462 6.13 7.36 -24.04
C ILE A 462 5.54 5.96 -23.81
N VAL A 463 6.10 5.18 -22.88
CA VAL A 463 5.57 3.84 -22.57
C VAL A 463 4.13 3.93 -22.08
N ALA A 464 3.82 4.91 -21.22
CA ALA A 464 2.49 5.10 -20.67
C ALA A 464 1.45 5.47 -21.75
N VAL A 465 1.71 6.50 -22.56
CA VAL A 465 0.78 6.88 -23.63
C VAL A 465 0.66 5.80 -24.70
N THR A 466 1.71 5.03 -24.95
CA THR A 466 1.68 3.92 -25.92
C THR A 466 0.67 2.86 -25.49
N GLN A 467 0.72 2.41 -24.24
CA GLN A 467 -0.20 1.40 -23.72
C GLN A 467 -1.65 1.92 -23.66
N MET A 468 -1.85 3.20 -23.31
CA MET A 468 -3.17 3.85 -23.41
C MET A 468 -3.69 3.92 -24.85
N MET A 469 -2.83 4.24 -25.82
CA MET A 469 -3.20 4.27 -27.24
C MET A 469 -3.44 2.87 -27.80
N MET A 470 -2.70 1.85 -27.35
CA MET A 470 -2.96 0.45 -27.70
C MET A 470 -4.34 0.01 -27.20
N ALA A 471 -4.71 0.36 -25.96
CA ALA A 471 -6.06 0.10 -25.44
C ALA A 471 -7.13 0.78 -26.31
N TYR A 472 -6.87 2.02 -26.78
CA TYR A 472 -7.77 2.72 -27.68
C TYR A 472 -7.83 2.11 -29.08
N GLU A 473 -6.71 1.74 -29.69
CA GLU A 473 -6.68 1.13 -31.03
C GLU A 473 -7.42 -0.22 -31.04
N GLU A 474 -7.34 -0.96 -29.94
CA GLU A 474 -8.03 -2.24 -29.77
C GLU A 474 -9.52 -2.08 -29.45
N HIS A 475 -9.88 -1.14 -28.56
CA HIS A 475 -11.25 -0.94 -28.09
C HIS A 475 -11.70 0.54 -28.15
N PRO A 476 -11.77 1.16 -29.35
CA PRO A 476 -11.93 2.62 -29.48
C PRO A 476 -13.24 3.12 -28.90
N GLU A 477 -14.35 2.42 -29.13
CA GLU A 477 -15.66 2.79 -28.58
C GLU A 477 -15.71 2.66 -27.06
N LEU A 478 -15.11 1.61 -26.50
CA LEU A 478 -15.07 1.38 -25.06
C LEU A 478 -14.24 2.47 -24.38
N ILE A 479 -12.99 2.70 -24.84
CA ILE A 479 -12.08 3.68 -24.25
C ILE A 479 -12.64 5.10 -24.37
N ALA A 480 -13.21 5.47 -25.53
CA ALA A 480 -13.88 6.76 -25.70
C ALA A 480 -15.14 6.92 -24.85
N SER A 481 -15.68 5.83 -24.30
CA SER A 481 -16.89 5.85 -23.47
C SER A 481 -16.64 5.80 -21.97
N LEU A 482 -15.38 5.70 -21.54
CA LEU A 482 -15.01 5.65 -20.12
C LEU A 482 -15.31 6.99 -19.45
N GLU A 483 -16.05 6.94 -18.35
CA GLU A 483 -16.39 8.08 -17.51
C GLU A 483 -15.70 7.90 -16.16
N PHE A 484 -14.47 8.41 -16.03
CA PHE A 484 -13.68 8.31 -14.80
C PHE A 484 -13.71 9.60 -13.96
N PHE A 485 -14.62 10.52 -14.29
CA PHE A 485 -14.95 11.72 -13.51
C PHE A 485 -13.68 12.51 -13.09
N PRO A 486 -12.91 13.03 -14.05
CA PRO A 486 -11.82 13.96 -13.73
C PRO A 486 -12.39 15.16 -12.95
N PRO A 487 -11.67 15.68 -11.92
CA PRO A 487 -12.19 16.78 -11.10
C PRO A 487 -12.58 18.02 -11.92
N ASP A 488 -13.66 18.70 -11.57
CA ASP A 488 -14.12 19.91 -12.28
C ASP A 488 -13.08 21.05 -12.28
N SER A 489 -12.11 21.01 -11.36
CA SER A 489 -11.03 21.98 -11.28
C SER A 489 -9.99 21.85 -12.41
N VAL A 490 -9.85 20.65 -13.00
CA VAL A 490 -8.86 20.41 -14.06
C VAL A 490 -9.40 20.86 -15.41
N LYS A 491 -8.52 21.36 -16.27
CA LYS A 491 -8.92 21.79 -17.61
C LYS A 491 -9.06 20.60 -18.52
N LYS A 492 -10.17 20.56 -19.27
CA LYS A 492 -10.41 19.60 -20.34
C LYS A 492 -11.10 20.23 -21.53
N ASP A 493 -10.88 19.66 -22.71
CA ASP A 493 -11.66 19.98 -23.91
C ASP A 493 -12.99 19.22 -23.85
N ALA A 494 -14.10 19.96 -23.78
CA ALA A 494 -15.44 19.38 -23.72
C ALA A 494 -15.84 18.62 -24.99
N GLY A 495 -15.12 18.81 -26.10
CA GLY A 495 -15.31 18.07 -27.35
C GLY A 495 -14.59 16.72 -27.40
N LEU A 496 -13.72 16.41 -26.44
CA LEU A 496 -12.96 15.17 -26.38
C LEU A 496 -13.48 14.25 -25.27
N PRO A 497 -13.50 12.92 -25.48
CA PRO A 497 -13.69 11.97 -24.40
C PRO A 497 -12.67 12.14 -23.27
N ASP A 498 -13.00 11.72 -22.05
CA ASP A 498 -12.11 11.88 -20.89
C ASP A 498 -10.76 11.17 -21.12
N ALA A 499 -10.76 9.94 -21.66
CA ALA A 499 -9.52 9.20 -21.98
C ALA A 499 -8.66 9.91 -23.04
N ILE A 500 -9.29 10.53 -24.04
CA ILE A 500 -8.59 11.27 -25.10
C ILE A 500 -8.05 12.60 -24.55
N ASN A 501 -8.77 13.25 -23.64
CA ASN A 501 -8.27 14.41 -22.90
C ASN A 501 -7.02 14.06 -22.08
N GLU A 502 -7.01 12.92 -21.39
CA GLU A 502 -5.86 12.48 -20.59
C GLU A 502 -4.64 12.19 -21.48
N LEU A 503 -4.83 11.44 -22.57
CA LEU A 503 -3.78 11.22 -23.59
C LEU A 503 -3.23 12.53 -24.13
N LYS A 504 -4.12 13.47 -24.49
CA LYS A 504 -3.72 14.77 -25.03
C LYS A 504 -2.89 15.57 -24.03
N TYR A 505 -3.19 15.47 -22.73
CA TYR A 505 -2.48 16.20 -21.69
C TYR A 505 -0.98 15.86 -21.66
N GLU A 506 -0.64 14.57 -21.72
CA GLU A 506 0.76 14.14 -21.76
C GLU A 506 1.40 14.40 -23.12
N LEU A 507 0.69 14.12 -24.22
CA LEU A 507 1.20 14.38 -25.56
C LEU A 507 1.52 15.88 -25.78
N ASP A 508 0.74 16.79 -25.20
CA ASP A 508 1.02 18.23 -25.23
C ASP A 508 2.32 18.58 -24.50
N PHE A 509 2.64 17.92 -23.38
CA PHE A 509 3.93 18.05 -22.72
C PHE A 509 5.06 17.45 -23.57
N MET A 510 4.90 16.22 -24.06
CA MET A 510 5.89 15.55 -24.91
C MET A 510 6.23 16.38 -26.16
N LYS A 511 5.24 17.05 -26.77
CA LYS A 511 5.46 17.95 -27.91
C LYS A 511 6.37 19.14 -27.60
N LYS A 512 6.40 19.61 -26.35
CA LYS A 512 7.34 20.64 -25.89
C LYS A 512 8.75 20.08 -25.69
N MET A 513 8.86 18.78 -25.41
CA MET A 513 10.15 18.10 -25.21
C MET A 513 10.91 17.86 -26.52
N GLN A 514 10.25 17.95 -27.68
CA GLN A 514 10.94 17.84 -28.97
C GLN A 514 11.79 19.08 -29.27
N ARG A 515 13.06 18.84 -29.57
CA ARG A 515 14.06 19.86 -29.86
C ARG A 515 13.96 20.37 -31.30
N LYS A 516 14.60 21.52 -31.56
CA LYS A 516 14.67 22.15 -32.89
C LYS A 516 15.26 21.23 -33.97
N ASP A 517 16.17 20.33 -33.58
CA ASP A 517 16.85 19.39 -34.47
C ASP A 517 16.06 18.10 -34.75
N GLY A 518 14.92 17.91 -34.08
CA GLY A 518 14.08 16.71 -34.18
C GLY A 518 14.33 15.67 -33.09
N SER A 519 15.44 15.76 -32.34
CA SER A 519 15.67 14.93 -31.14
C SER A 519 14.79 15.35 -29.97
N VAL A 520 14.82 14.62 -28.86
CA VAL A 520 13.91 14.84 -27.74
C VAL A 520 14.68 14.96 -26.42
N PHE A 521 14.32 15.97 -25.63
CA PHE A 521 14.86 16.13 -24.28
C PHE A 521 14.49 14.93 -23.40
N HIS A 522 15.39 14.57 -22.49
CA HIS A 522 15.23 13.36 -21.69
C HIS A 522 14.20 13.53 -20.56
N LYS A 523 14.34 14.61 -19.79
CA LYS A 523 13.50 14.86 -18.60
C LYS A 523 13.47 16.31 -18.17
N VAL A 524 12.48 16.63 -17.33
CA VAL A 524 12.37 17.87 -16.58
C VAL A 524 12.28 17.54 -15.10
N SER A 525 13.24 18.00 -14.30
CA SER A 525 13.27 17.72 -12.87
C SER A 525 13.92 18.83 -12.06
N GLY A 526 13.83 18.70 -10.75
CA GLY A 526 14.67 19.43 -9.82
C GLY A 526 16.13 18.98 -9.85
N ALA A 527 17.01 19.78 -9.23
CA ALA A 527 18.41 19.42 -9.06
C ALA A 527 18.66 18.51 -7.85
N ASN A 528 17.72 18.40 -6.92
CA ASN A 528 17.86 17.58 -5.72
C ASN A 528 16.59 16.79 -5.45
N TRP A 529 16.77 15.58 -4.92
CA TRP A 529 15.67 14.83 -4.32
C TRP A 529 15.13 15.63 -3.13
N LEU A 530 13.81 15.69 -3.01
CA LEU A 530 13.16 16.46 -1.96
C LEU A 530 13.43 15.85 -0.58
N LYS A 531 13.66 16.73 0.41
CA LYS A 531 13.89 16.35 1.80
C LYS A 531 12.83 17.00 2.68
N GLY A 532 11.72 16.30 2.90
CA GLY A 532 10.58 16.78 3.67
C GLY A 532 9.27 16.64 2.90
N GLU A 533 8.18 17.14 3.49
CA GLU A 533 6.83 17.06 2.93
C GLU A 533 6.52 18.31 2.11
N TYR A 534 6.81 18.26 0.80
CA TYR A 534 6.48 19.32 -0.14
C TYR A 534 5.34 18.88 -1.05
N THR A 535 4.28 19.66 -1.08
CA THR A 535 3.26 19.57 -2.14
C THR A 535 3.83 20.10 -3.45
N PRO A 536 3.24 19.76 -4.62
CA PRO A 536 3.74 20.26 -5.90
C PRO A 536 3.79 21.79 -6.03
N ASP A 537 2.97 22.52 -5.28
CA ASP A 537 2.95 23.99 -5.25
C ASP A 537 3.98 24.60 -4.29
N THR A 538 4.48 23.81 -3.34
CA THR A 538 5.47 24.27 -2.34
C THR A 538 6.89 23.80 -2.65
N ASP A 539 7.07 22.88 -3.60
CA ASP A 539 8.38 22.62 -4.20
C ASP A 539 8.81 23.84 -5.04
N ALA A 540 9.59 24.71 -4.42
CA ALA A 540 10.09 25.94 -5.02
C ALA A 540 11.43 25.75 -5.74
N GLN A 541 11.94 24.53 -5.89
CA GLN A 541 13.23 24.32 -6.53
C GLN A 541 13.21 24.73 -8.00
N THR A 542 14.33 25.25 -8.49
CA THR A 542 14.52 25.47 -9.92
C THR A 542 14.37 24.14 -10.66
N ARG A 543 13.58 24.18 -11.72
CA ARG A 543 13.33 23.04 -12.60
C ARG A 543 14.20 23.16 -13.82
N TYR A 544 14.85 22.06 -14.19
CA TYR A 544 15.83 22.02 -15.25
C TYR A 544 15.43 21.04 -16.35
N ILE A 545 15.84 21.34 -17.57
CA ILE A 545 15.68 20.51 -18.75
C ILE A 545 16.99 19.75 -18.95
N TYR A 546 16.92 18.42 -18.94
CA TYR A 546 18.09 17.54 -18.95
C TYR A 546 18.11 16.62 -20.16
N GLY A 547 19.34 16.30 -20.58
CA GLY A 547 19.67 15.25 -21.53
C GLY A 547 18.97 15.34 -22.89
N ASN A 548 19.33 14.39 -23.75
CA ASN A 548 18.60 13.95 -24.93
C ASN A 548 19.25 12.63 -25.38
N SER A 549 18.48 11.75 -26.01
CA SER A 549 19.00 10.50 -26.55
C SER A 549 18.33 10.10 -27.84
N SER A 550 19.03 9.32 -28.66
CA SER A 550 18.50 8.79 -29.92
C SER A 550 17.42 7.73 -29.68
N ALA A 551 17.55 6.90 -28.64
CA ALA A 551 16.55 5.92 -28.22
C ALA A 551 15.22 6.58 -27.83
N CYS A 552 15.27 7.54 -26.89
CA CYS A 552 14.10 8.30 -26.45
C CYS A 552 13.46 9.07 -27.62
N SER A 553 14.29 9.63 -28.52
CA SER A 553 13.80 10.30 -29.72
C SER A 553 13.02 9.34 -30.62
N ALA A 554 13.57 8.15 -30.90
CA ALA A 554 12.92 7.14 -31.75
C ALA A 554 11.58 6.67 -31.15
N MET A 555 11.57 6.36 -29.85
CA MET A 555 10.34 6.03 -29.11
C MET A 555 9.29 7.15 -29.18
N TYR A 556 9.70 8.40 -28.96
CA TYR A 556 8.79 9.56 -29.06
C TYR A 556 8.20 9.67 -30.46
N GLY A 557 9.01 9.50 -31.50
CA GLY A 557 8.52 9.52 -32.88
C GLY A 557 7.47 8.42 -33.13
N ALA A 558 7.67 7.23 -32.59
CA ALA A 558 6.75 6.11 -32.74
C ALA A 558 5.41 6.41 -32.04
N ALA A 559 5.47 6.92 -30.81
CA ALA A 559 4.29 7.36 -30.07
C ALA A 559 3.55 8.52 -30.77
N MET A 560 4.27 9.48 -31.37
CA MET A 560 3.66 10.55 -32.16
C MET A 560 2.98 10.01 -33.43
N ALA A 561 3.56 9.00 -34.09
CA ALA A 561 2.91 8.32 -35.21
C ALA A 561 1.63 7.59 -34.78
N MET A 562 1.63 6.93 -33.61
CA MET A 562 0.40 6.34 -33.04
C MET A 562 -0.63 7.42 -32.71
N ALA A 563 -0.22 8.52 -32.05
CA ALA A 563 -1.10 9.63 -31.72
C ALA A 563 -1.75 10.25 -32.96
N ALA A 564 -1.02 10.34 -34.08
CA ALA A 564 -1.59 10.80 -35.34
C ALA A 564 -2.81 9.97 -35.79
N ARG A 565 -2.78 8.64 -35.60
CA ARG A 565 -3.91 7.77 -35.91
C ARG A 565 -5.06 7.93 -34.93
N VAL A 566 -4.77 7.99 -33.63
CA VAL A 566 -5.79 8.16 -32.58
C VAL A 566 -6.53 9.48 -32.77
N PHE A 567 -5.82 10.58 -32.92
CA PHE A 567 -6.40 11.92 -33.01
C PHE A 567 -7.00 12.24 -34.38
N ALA A 568 -6.74 11.45 -35.43
CA ALA A 568 -7.36 11.67 -36.75
C ALA A 568 -8.89 11.68 -36.71
N ASN A 569 -9.50 11.00 -35.73
CA ASN A 569 -10.94 10.94 -35.53
C ASN A 569 -11.51 12.12 -34.71
N TYR A 570 -10.66 12.92 -34.06
CA TYR A 570 -11.07 13.96 -33.11
C TYR A 570 -10.58 15.35 -33.51
N ASP A 571 -9.31 15.47 -33.88
CA ASP A 571 -8.67 16.72 -34.28
C ASP A 571 -7.62 16.42 -35.36
N LYS A 572 -8.02 16.67 -36.62
CA LYS A 572 -7.16 16.44 -37.78
C LYS A 572 -5.89 17.29 -37.77
N ALA A 573 -5.95 18.53 -37.27
CA ALA A 573 -4.78 19.39 -37.22
C ALA A 573 -3.78 18.92 -36.16
N TYR A 574 -4.28 18.45 -35.02
CA TYR A 574 -3.45 17.82 -34.00
C TYR A 574 -2.79 16.54 -34.51
N ALA A 575 -3.57 15.70 -35.21
CA ALA A 575 -3.07 14.48 -35.84
C ALA A 575 -1.95 14.75 -36.85
N ASP A 576 -2.12 15.77 -37.70
CA ASP A 576 -1.11 16.16 -38.68
C ASP A 576 0.17 16.67 -38.03
N ASP A 577 0.06 17.47 -36.97
CA ASP A 577 1.23 17.91 -36.19
C ASP A 577 1.95 16.72 -35.53
N CYS A 578 1.21 15.76 -34.96
CA CYS A 578 1.82 14.52 -34.45
C CYS A 578 2.57 13.74 -35.55
N GLN A 579 1.98 13.59 -36.74
CA GLN A 579 2.65 12.93 -37.87
C GLN A 579 3.92 13.68 -38.32
N GLU A 580 3.85 15.01 -38.47
CA GLU A 580 5.01 15.83 -38.85
C GLU A 580 6.16 15.68 -37.84
N ARG A 581 5.83 15.61 -36.56
CA ARG A 581 6.82 15.44 -35.48
C ARG A 581 7.49 14.07 -35.52
N ALA A 582 6.75 13.00 -35.82
CA ALA A 582 7.32 11.67 -36.03
C ALA A 582 8.28 11.63 -37.22
N GLU A 583 7.93 12.31 -38.32
CA GLU A 583 8.81 12.41 -39.50
C GLU A 583 10.08 13.24 -39.24
N LYS A 584 9.98 14.31 -38.44
CA LYS A 584 11.15 15.10 -38.00
C LYS A 584 12.13 14.27 -37.18
N VAL A 585 11.64 13.41 -36.29
CA VAL A 585 12.48 12.48 -35.54
C VAL A 585 13.20 11.54 -36.50
N TRP A 586 12.50 10.95 -37.47
CA TRP A 586 13.15 10.07 -38.45
C TRP A 586 14.23 10.80 -39.23
N ALA A 587 13.96 12.03 -39.69
CA ALA A 587 14.94 12.85 -40.40
C ALA A 587 16.18 13.19 -39.54
N TYR A 588 16.00 13.39 -38.23
CA TYR A 588 17.10 13.55 -37.28
C TYR A 588 17.94 12.26 -37.18
N LEU A 589 17.27 11.11 -37.00
CA LEU A 589 17.91 9.81 -36.82
C LEU A 589 18.63 9.31 -38.09
N GLU A 590 18.16 9.69 -39.28
CA GLU A 590 18.87 9.43 -40.56
C GLU A 590 20.20 10.21 -40.64
N GLN A 591 20.26 11.40 -40.06
CA GLN A 591 21.47 12.23 -40.03
C GLN A 591 22.43 11.84 -38.88
N HIS A 592 21.93 11.15 -37.87
CA HIS A 592 22.66 10.70 -36.69
C HIS A 592 22.54 9.17 -36.54
N PRO A 593 23.26 8.39 -37.36
CA PRO A 593 23.12 6.93 -37.40
C PRO A 593 23.71 6.23 -36.18
N ASP A 594 24.64 6.88 -35.46
CA ASP A 594 25.23 6.35 -34.23
C ASP A 594 24.29 6.57 -33.04
N THR A 595 24.23 5.60 -32.14
CA THR A 595 23.48 5.71 -30.89
C THR A 595 24.07 6.78 -30.00
N TYR A 596 23.22 7.57 -29.36
CA TYR A 596 23.62 8.72 -28.56
C TYR A 596 22.78 8.84 -27.29
N PHE A 597 23.44 9.02 -26.16
CA PHE A 597 22.83 9.42 -24.89
C PHE A 597 23.66 10.51 -24.25
N ARG A 598 23.05 11.68 -24.01
CA ARG A 598 23.70 12.78 -23.32
C ARG A 598 23.68 12.56 -21.80
N LEU A 599 24.86 12.52 -21.20
CA LEU A 599 25.06 12.44 -19.76
C LEU A 599 25.88 13.64 -19.28
N ASP A 600 25.24 14.59 -18.60
CA ASP A 600 25.91 15.70 -17.93
C ASP A 600 26.11 15.41 -16.42
N ASP A 601 27.21 15.91 -15.84
CA ASP A 601 27.47 15.79 -14.40
C ASP A 601 26.29 16.37 -13.59
N LYS A 602 25.83 15.60 -12.59
CA LYS A 602 24.69 15.92 -11.70
C LYS A 602 23.30 15.94 -12.37
N GLN A 603 23.14 15.42 -13.58
CA GLN A 603 21.77 15.33 -14.14
C GLN A 603 20.84 14.39 -13.36
N ASP A 604 21.40 13.49 -12.53
CA ASP A 604 20.67 12.50 -11.73
C ASP A 604 20.69 12.80 -10.22
N SER A 605 21.14 14.00 -9.81
CA SER A 605 21.21 14.34 -8.37
C SER A 605 19.85 14.57 -7.72
N GLY A 606 18.78 14.69 -8.51
CA GLY A 606 17.41 14.87 -8.04
C GLY A 606 16.34 14.18 -8.87
N SER A 607 16.74 13.18 -9.66
CA SER A 607 15.83 12.44 -10.55
C SER A 607 16.45 11.13 -11.00
N GLY A 608 15.63 10.11 -11.27
CA GLY A 608 16.07 8.82 -11.84
C GLY A 608 16.78 8.96 -13.20
N PRO A 609 17.68 8.02 -13.56
CA PRO A 609 18.52 8.14 -14.75
C PRO A 609 17.80 7.82 -16.07
N TYR A 610 17.02 6.72 -16.12
CA TYR A 610 16.41 6.18 -17.35
C TYR A 610 17.38 6.18 -18.55
N ASP A 611 18.62 5.77 -18.32
CA ASP A 611 19.69 5.75 -19.30
C ASP A 611 19.55 4.58 -20.27
N ASP A 612 19.58 4.89 -21.57
CA ASP A 612 19.55 3.91 -22.64
C ASP A 612 20.65 4.21 -23.65
N TYR A 613 21.51 3.21 -23.87
CA TYR A 613 22.70 3.28 -24.71
C TYR A 613 22.59 2.41 -25.96
N ASP A 614 21.43 1.81 -26.21
CA ASP A 614 21.06 1.18 -27.48
C ASP A 614 19.80 1.89 -28.01
N ASP A 615 19.63 1.95 -29.33
CA ASP A 615 18.43 2.53 -29.95
C ASP A 615 17.91 1.71 -31.13
N ALA A 616 18.47 0.51 -31.34
CA ALA A 616 18.19 -0.27 -32.53
C ALA A 616 16.75 -0.78 -32.56
N ASN A 617 16.20 -1.19 -31.41
CA ASN A 617 14.83 -1.67 -31.29
C ASN A 617 13.83 -0.52 -31.44
N GLU A 618 14.15 0.64 -30.87
CA GLU A 618 13.34 1.86 -30.84
C GLU A 618 13.25 2.47 -32.24
N ARG A 619 14.35 2.47 -33.00
CA ARG A 619 14.36 2.85 -34.42
C ARG A 619 13.51 1.91 -35.27
N CYS A 620 13.54 0.60 -34.99
CA CYS A 620 12.66 -0.35 -35.67
C CYS A 620 11.19 -0.06 -35.36
N TRP A 621 10.85 0.26 -34.11
CA TRP A 621 9.48 0.61 -33.75
C TRP A 621 8.99 1.86 -34.47
N LEU A 622 9.80 2.93 -34.51
CA LEU A 622 9.49 4.12 -35.29
C LEU A 622 9.29 3.82 -36.78
N ALA A 623 10.16 3.01 -37.38
CA ALA A 623 10.02 2.62 -38.79
C ALA A 623 8.70 1.86 -39.03
N ALA A 624 8.33 0.94 -38.13
CA ALA A 624 7.07 0.19 -38.24
C ALA A 624 5.85 1.11 -38.16
N GLU A 625 5.82 2.05 -37.21
CA GLU A 625 4.70 3.00 -37.07
C GLU A 625 4.63 4.01 -38.22
N LEU A 626 5.77 4.50 -38.72
CA LEU A 626 5.80 5.37 -39.90
C LEU A 626 5.40 4.63 -41.18
N PHE A 627 5.76 3.36 -41.32
CA PHE A 627 5.27 2.53 -42.43
C PHE A 627 3.75 2.38 -42.38
N LYS A 628 3.19 2.11 -41.19
CA LYS A 628 1.74 2.02 -40.95
C LYS A 628 1.00 3.30 -41.38
N ASN A 629 1.58 4.47 -41.11
CA ASN A 629 0.91 5.73 -41.41
C ASN A 629 1.08 6.18 -42.87
N THR A 630 2.29 6.02 -43.42
CA THR A 630 2.68 6.68 -44.67
C THR A 630 2.67 5.76 -45.88
N ARG A 631 2.73 4.44 -45.67
CA ARG A 631 2.96 3.43 -46.72
C ARG A 631 4.28 3.62 -47.48
N ASN A 632 5.19 4.45 -46.97
CA ASN A 632 6.47 4.69 -47.63
C ASN A 632 7.38 3.46 -47.45
N THR A 633 7.69 2.80 -48.57
CA THR A 633 8.44 1.55 -48.60
C THR A 633 9.87 1.68 -48.05
N LYS A 634 10.42 2.90 -47.89
CA LYS A 634 11.72 3.10 -47.26
C LYS A 634 11.77 2.56 -45.83
N TYR A 635 10.66 2.68 -45.08
CA TYR A 635 10.57 2.21 -43.71
C TYR A 635 10.49 0.68 -43.66
N GLN A 636 9.71 0.07 -44.56
CA GLN A 636 9.72 -1.39 -44.69
C GLN A 636 11.09 -1.92 -45.08
N GLN A 637 11.79 -1.25 -46.01
CA GLN A 637 13.15 -1.65 -46.38
C GLN A 637 14.11 -1.54 -45.17
N TYR A 638 14.02 -0.47 -44.38
CA TYR A 638 14.82 -0.34 -43.16
C TYR A 638 14.58 -1.52 -42.19
N LEU A 639 13.32 -1.90 -41.96
CA LEU A 639 12.97 -3.06 -41.13
C LEU A 639 13.59 -4.35 -41.68
N MET A 640 13.45 -4.59 -43.00
CA MET A 640 14.04 -5.75 -43.67
C MET A 640 15.56 -5.79 -43.57
N ASP A 641 16.23 -4.64 -43.60
CA ASP A 641 17.68 -4.53 -43.39
C ASP A 641 18.07 -4.83 -41.93
N LYS A 642 17.14 -4.62 -40.98
CA LYS A 642 17.26 -5.01 -39.56
C LYS A 642 16.68 -6.40 -39.27
N ASN A 643 16.80 -7.33 -40.22
CA ASN A 643 16.31 -8.71 -40.10
C ASN A 643 16.79 -9.42 -38.82
N ASP A 644 18.03 -9.22 -38.39
CA ASP A 644 18.57 -9.87 -37.19
C ASP A 644 17.88 -9.41 -35.89
N ILE A 645 17.24 -8.24 -35.90
CA ILE A 645 16.41 -7.74 -34.79
C ILE A 645 14.98 -8.22 -34.99
N MET A 646 14.38 -7.87 -36.12
CA MET A 646 12.94 -8.05 -36.37
C MET A 646 12.53 -9.53 -36.44
N CYS A 647 13.39 -10.42 -36.94
CA CYS A 647 13.11 -11.86 -37.01
C CYS A 647 13.68 -12.65 -35.83
N SER A 648 14.31 -11.98 -34.85
CA SER A 648 14.74 -12.63 -33.62
C SER A 648 13.56 -12.88 -32.68
N LYS A 649 13.77 -13.78 -31.71
CA LYS A 649 12.80 -13.99 -30.62
C LYS A 649 12.52 -12.67 -29.91
N SER A 650 11.24 -12.45 -29.62
CA SER A 650 10.79 -11.24 -28.94
C SER A 650 11.17 -11.22 -27.46
N THR A 651 10.79 -10.12 -26.81
CA THR A 651 10.87 -9.84 -25.37
C THR A 651 9.56 -9.16 -24.97
N PHE A 652 9.33 -8.86 -23.68
CA PHE A 652 8.30 -7.87 -23.34
C PHE A 652 8.91 -6.47 -23.45
N PHE A 653 8.08 -5.47 -23.76
CA PHE A 653 8.56 -4.12 -23.99
C PHE A 653 8.69 -3.34 -22.67
N VAL A 654 9.75 -2.56 -22.54
CA VAL A 654 10.00 -1.68 -21.39
C VAL A 654 10.57 -0.35 -21.90
N TRP A 655 10.88 0.57 -20.98
CA TRP A 655 11.36 1.91 -21.32
C TRP A 655 12.68 1.94 -22.11
N ASN A 656 13.44 0.85 -22.15
CA ASN A 656 14.68 0.66 -22.93
C ASN A 656 14.67 -0.58 -23.84
N ASP A 657 13.49 -1.11 -24.17
CA ASP A 657 13.36 -2.15 -25.20
C ASP A 657 11.99 -2.08 -25.87
N ALA A 658 11.95 -1.58 -27.10
CA ALA A 658 10.73 -1.46 -27.91
C ALA A 658 10.54 -2.61 -28.92
N LYS A 659 11.30 -3.71 -28.83
CA LYS A 659 11.28 -4.76 -29.87
C LYS A 659 9.90 -5.38 -30.08
N ALA A 660 9.20 -5.74 -29.00
CA ALA A 660 7.84 -6.28 -29.10
C ALA A 660 6.87 -5.31 -29.78
N LEU A 661 6.97 -4.01 -29.50
CA LEU A 661 6.15 -2.98 -30.13
C LEU A 661 6.46 -2.87 -31.63
N ALA A 662 7.74 -2.89 -32.01
CA ALA A 662 8.16 -2.88 -33.41
C ALA A 662 7.60 -4.08 -34.20
N GLN A 663 7.80 -5.28 -33.64
CA GLN A 663 7.33 -6.52 -34.26
C GLN A 663 5.81 -6.54 -34.36
N PHE A 664 5.11 -6.22 -33.28
CA PHE A 664 3.65 -6.19 -33.26
C PHE A 664 3.07 -5.18 -34.24
N ALA A 665 3.59 -3.94 -34.28
CA ALA A 665 3.18 -2.93 -35.24
C ALA A 665 3.31 -3.43 -36.68
N TYR A 666 4.45 -4.05 -37.03
CA TYR A 666 4.66 -4.60 -38.37
C TYR A 666 3.76 -5.81 -38.67
N ILE A 667 3.57 -6.72 -37.70
CA ILE A 667 2.71 -7.89 -37.86
C ILE A 667 1.25 -7.48 -38.04
N MET A 668 0.76 -6.46 -37.34
CA MET A 668 -0.63 -6.03 -37.43
C MET A 668 -0.92 -5.18 -38.67
N ASP A 669 0.08 -4.79 -39.45
CA ASP A 669 -0.13 -4.08 -40.71
C ASP A 669 -0.46 -5.06 -41.85
N ASP A 670 -1.63 -4.87 -42.47
CA ASP A 670 -2.05 -5.64 -43.64
C ASP A 670 -1.23 -5.32 -44.90
N ALA A 671 -0.60 -4.15 -44.94
CA ALA A 671 0.24 -3.73 -46.06
C ALA A 671 1.69 -4.25 -45.98
N ALA A 672 2.08 -4.86 -44.86
CA ALA A 672 3.42 -5.41 -44.67
C ALA A 672 3.72 -6.58 -45.63
N ASP A 673 4.98 -6.70 -46.06
CA ASP A 673 5.44 -7.82 -46.88
C ASP A 673 5.10 -9.17 -46.23
N ARG A 674 4.32 -9.99 -46.95
CA ARG A 674 3.71 -11.20 -46.40
C ARG A 674 4.74 -12.23 -45.94
N GLU A 675 5.82 -12.42 -46.69
CA GLU A 675 6.84 -13.43 -46.37
C GLU A 675 7.70 -12.97 -45.19
N TYR A 676 8.05 -11.69 -45.16
CA TYR A 676 8.82 -11.11 -44.08
C TYR A 676 8.00 -11.02 -42.79
N LYS A 677 6.73 -10.57 -42.87
CA LYS A 677 5.77 -10.57 -41.74
C LYS A 677 5.63 -11.95 -41.11
N ALA A 678 5.60 -13.03 -41.89
CA ALA A 678 5.55 -14.39 -41.35
C ALA A 678 6.82 -14.75 -40.54
N LYS A 679 8.00 -14.28 -40.94
CA LYS A 679 9.25 -14.50 -40.19
C LYS A 679 9.27 -13.71 -38.87
N VAL A 680 8.87 -12.44 -38.92
CA VAL A 680 8.73 -11.58 -37.73
C VAL A 680 7.73 -12.18 -36.75
N LYS A 681 6.59 -12.66 -37.25
CA LYS A 681 5.56 -13.34 -36.45
C LYS A 681 6.11 -14.53 -35.67
N ASN A 682 6.96 -15.37 -36.29
CA ASN A 682 7.47 -16.57 -35.62
C ASN A 682 8.20 -16.26 -34.30
N GLY A 683 9.10 -15.26 -34.31
CA GLY A 683 9.85 -14.88 -33.10
C GLY A 683 8.97 -14.25 -32.01
N PHE A 684 7.89 -13.57 -32.40
CA PHE A 684 6.89 -13.03 -31.45
C PHE A 684 6.06 -14.15 -30.81
N MET A 685 5.52 -15.05 -31.62
CA MET A 685 4.68 -16.15 -31.12
C MET A 685 5.48 -17.15 -30.28
N GLU A 686 6.76 -17.41 -30.62
CA GLU A 686 7.66 -18.25 -29.82
C GLU A 686 7.81 -17.69 -28.40
N TYR A 687 8.00 -16.38 -28.26
CA TYR A 687 8.11 -15.74 -26.95
C TYR A 687 6.79 -15.79 -26.16
N ALA A 688 5.65 -15.53 -26.80
CA ALA A 688 4.35 -15.64 -26.14
C ALA A 688 4.06 -17.07 -25.64
N ASP A 689 4.42 -18.09 -26.42
CA ASP A 689 4.31 -19.49 -26.00
C ASP A 689 5.24 -19.83 -24.82
N GLU A 690 6.45 -19.24 -24.76
CA GLU A 690 7.34 -19.36 -23.59
C GLU A 690 6.74 -18.72 -22.34
N VAL A 691 6.17 -17.50 -22.44
CA VAL A 691 5.49 -16.84 -21.33
C VAL A 691 4.36 -17.70 -20.77
N LEU A 692 3.54 -18.33 -21.62
CA LEU A 692 2.53 -19.29 -21.17
C LEU A 692 3.13 -20.50 -20.47
N GLN A 693 4.24 -21.04 -20.96
CA GLN A 693 4.91 -22.17 -20.31
C GLN A 693 5.42 -21.78 -18.92
N ASP A 694 5.92 -20.57 -18.74
CA ASP A 694 6.40 -20.07 -17.45
C ASP A 694 5.25 -19.89 -16.47
N ILE A 695 4.14 -19.28 -16.90
CA ILE A 695 2.90 -19.17 -16.11
C ILE A 695 2.42 -20.54 -15.64
N ASN A 696 2.44 -21.55 -16.50
CA ASN A 696 1.96 -22.90 -16.16
C ASN A 696 2.88 -23.64 -15.18
N LYS A 697 4.16 -23.26 -15.09
CA LYS A 697 5.14 -23.85 -14.16
C LYS A 697 5.14 -23.17 -12.79
N ASP A 698 4.78 -21.90 -12.73
CA ASP A 698 4.76 -21.12 -11.49
C ASP A 698 3.59 -21.52 -10.58
N GLY A 699 3.84 -21.60 -9.27
CA GLY A 699 2.83 -22.00 -8.29
C GLY A 699 1.66 -21.02 -8.19
N PHE A 700 1.90 -19.74 -8.42
CA PHE A 700 0.90 -18.66 -8.38
C PHE A 700 0.39 -18.26 -9.78
N ASN A 701 0.81 -19.00 -10.81
CA ASN A 701 0.60 -18.68 -12.22
C ASN A 701 1.10 -17.27 -12.60
N CYS A 702 2.21 -16.83 -12.00
CA CYS A 702 2.94 -15.62 -12.34
C CYS A 702 3.89 -15.89 -13.52
N SER A 703 4.02 -14.93 -14.45
CA SER A 703 4.91 -15.05 -15.60
C SER A 703 6.38 -14.71 -15.32
N LEU A 704 6.71 -14.29 -14.09
CA LEU A 704 8.04 -13.78 -13.75
C LEU A 704 9.03 -14.91 -13.52
N LEU A 705 10.18 -14.79 -14.16
CA LEU A 705 11.37 -15.56 -13.87
C LEU A 705 12.10 -14.98 -12.65
N LYS A 706 12.96 -15.79 -12.03
CA LYS A 706 13.73 -15.40 -10.84
C LYS A 706 14.48 -14.07 -11.00
N ASN A 707 15.08 -13.84 -12.16
CA ASN A 707 15.86 -12.64 -12.47
C ASN A 707 15.00 -11.44 -12.91
N GLU A 708 13.68 -11.58 -12.97
CA GLU A 708 12.73 -10.52 -13.33
C GLU A 708 12.02 -9.93 -12.10
N TYR A 709 12.29 -10.47 -10.90
CA TYR A 709 11.99 -9.84 -9.61
C TYR A 709 12.96 -8.68 -9.32
N VAL A 710 12.86 -7.64 -10.14
CA VAL A 710 13.62 -6.40 -10.10
C VAL A 710 12.70 -5.22 -9.79
N TRP A 711 13.23 -4.00 -9.73
CA TRP A 711 12.40 -2.81 -9.57
C TRP A 711 11.37 -2.72 -10.71
N GLY A 712 10.08 -2.73 -10.36
CA GLY A 712 8.98 -2.73 -11.33
C GLY A 712 8.56 -4.13 -11.78
N SER A 713 8.77 -5.17 -10.96
CA SER A 713 8.39 -6.54 -11.29
C SER A 713 6.88 -6.74 -11.46
N SER A 714 6.04 -6.01 -10.71
CA SER A 714 4.58 -6.01 -10.90
C SER A 714 4.20 -5.55 -12.30
N LYS A 715 4.83 -4.48 -12.80
CA LYS A 715 4.72 -4.03 -14.20
C LYS A 715 5.19 -5.13 -15.14
N ASN A 716 6.34 -5.75 -14.90
CA ASN A 716 6.88 -6.78 -15.81
C ASN A 716 5.93 -7.98 -15.95
N ALA A 717 5.23 -8.37 -14.88
CA ALA A 717 4.21 -9.42 -14.94
C ALA A 717 3.06 -9.02 -15.88
N LEU A 718 2.53 -7.80 -15.72
CA LEU A 718 1.46 -7.27 -16.57
C LEU A 718 1.95 -7.06 -18.02
N LEU A 719 3.18 -6.60 -18.26
CA LEU A 719 3.71 -6.46 -19.62
C LEU A 719 3.86 -7.80 -20.35
N LYS A 720 4.15 -8.89 -19.62
CA LYS A 720 4.06 -10.24 -20.18
C LYS A 720 2.61 -10.62 -20.47
N GLY A 721 1.65 -10.23 -19.62
CA GLY A 721 0.21 -10.31 -19.91
C GLY A 721 -0.18 -9.56 -21.19
N ALA A 722 0.30 -8.32 -21.35
CA ALA A 722 0.12 -7.50 -22.54
C ALA A 722 0.66 -8.19 -23.81
N VAL A 723 1.83 -8.83 -23.74
CA VAL A 723 2.37 -9.66 -24.84
C VAL A 723 1.43 -10.80 -25.20
N LEU A 724 0.80 -11.46 -24.23
CA LEU A 724 -0.19 -12.50 -24.50
C LEU A 724 -1.45 -11.94 -25.16
N ILE A 725 -1.94 -10.77 -24.72
CA ILE A 725 -3.04 -10.07 -25.38
C ILE A 725 -2.68 -9.74 -26.84
N MET A 726 -1.48 -9.20 -27.08
CA MET A 726 -0.96 -8.92 -28.41
C MET A 726 -0.84 -10.19 -29.26
N ALA A 727 -0.35 -11.29 -28.69
CA ALA A 727 -0.26 -12.59 -29.36
C ALA A 727 -1.65 -13.12 -29.74
N ASN A 728 -2.65 -12.94 -28.87
CA ASN A 728 -4.03 -13.30 -29.14
C ASN A 728 -4.65 -12.46 -30.27
N GLN A 729 -4.28 -11.18 -30.42
CA GLN A 729 -4.70 -10.37 -31.57
C GLN A 729 -4.07 -10.86 -32.89
N ILE A 730 -2.81 -11.33 -32.84
CA ILE A 730 -2.11 -11.88 -34.02
C ILE A 730 -2.65 -13.27 -34.41
N GLU A 731 -2.84 -14.14 -33.42
CA GLU A 731 -3.31 -15.51 -33.56
C GLU A 731 -4.12 -15.91 -32.32
N PRO A 732 -5.46 -15.84 -32.39
CA PRO A 732 -6.31 -16.05 -31.23
C PRO A 732 -6.13 -17.42 -30.59
N LYS A 733 -5.83 -17.43 -29.28
CA LYS A 733 -5.77 -18.62 -28.43
C LYS A 733 -6.36 -18.28 -27.04
N PRO A 734 -7.41 -18.98 -26.57
CA PRO A 734 -7.99 -18.72 -25.25
C PRO A 734 -6.96 -18.76 -24.11
N GLU A 735 -5.94 -19.60 -24.23
CA GLU A 735 -4.86 -19.75 -23.25
C GLU A 735 -4.06 -18.46 -23.06
N TYR A 736 -3.88 -17.65 -24.13
CA TYR A 736 -3.24 -16.34 -24.01
C TYR A 736 -4.08 -15.37 -23.17
N VAL A 737 -5.40 -15.39 -23.37
CA VAL A 737 -6.32 -14.52 -22.63
C VAL A 737 -6.35 -14.94 -21.15
N GLU A 738 -6.43 -16.24 -20.86
CA GLU A 738 -6.36 -16.75 -19.48
C GLU A 738 -5.00 -16.47 -18.83
N GLY A 739 -3.90 -16.57 -19.58
CA GLY A 739 -2.55 -16.25 -19.11
C GLY A 739 -2.39 -14.75 -18.76
N ALA A 740 -2.97 -13.85 -19.57
CA ALA A 740 -3.00 -12.42 -19.27
C ALA A 740 -3.86 -12.12 -18.04
N LEU A 741 -5.06 -12.69 -17.96
CA LEU A 741 -5.95 -12.55 -16.79
C LEU A 741 -5.29 -13.07 -15.51
N SER A 742 -4.48 -14.13 -15.62
CA SER A 742 -3.68 -14.66 -14.51
C SER A 742 -2.71 -13.63 -13.92
N GLN A 743 -2.18 -12.70 -14.72
CA GLN A 743 -1.28 -11.64 -14.24
C GLN A 743 -2.06 -10.54 -13.51
N ILE A 744 -3.32 -10.28 -13.90
CA ILE A 744 -4.24 -9.42 -13.16
C ILE A 744 -4.56 -10.04 -11.78
N HIS A 745 -4.89 -11.34 -11.74
CA HIS A 745 -5.13 -12.04 -10.49
C HIS A 745 -3.92 -11.99 -9.55
N TYR A 746 -2.71 -12.23 -10.09
CA TYR A 746 -1.46 -12.09 -9.33
C TYR A 746 -1.31 -10.68 -8.77
N THR A 747 -1.57 -9.66 -9.59
CA THR A 747 -1.50 -8.24 -9.19
C THR A 747 -2.48 -7.87 -8.08
N PHE A 748 -3.68 -8.46 -8.05
CA PHE A 748 -4.75 -8.14 -7.09
C PHE A 748 -4.80 -9.05 -5.86
N GLY A 749 -3.75 -9.81 -5.57
CA GLY A 749 -3.60 -10.52 -4.30
C GLY A 749 -3.47 -12.03 -4.40
N ARG A 750 -3.58 -12.61 -5.60
CA ARG A 750 -3.25 -14.03 -5.82
C ARG A 750 -1.73 -14.21 -5.96
N ASN A 751 -1.01 -13.77 -4.94
CA ASN A 751 0.43 -13.88 -4.79
C ASN A 751 0.76 -14.25 -3.34
N VAL A 752 2.00 -14.69 -3.09
CA VAL A 752 2.39 -15.21 -1.77
C VAL A 752 2.26 -14.20 -0.62
N LEU A 753 2.27 -12.90 -0.91
CA LEU A 753 2.11 -11.85 0.09
C LEU A 753 0.63 -11.55 0.41
N ASN A 754 -0.29 -12.24 -0.25
CA ASN A 754 -1.73 -12.04 -0.18
C ASN A 754 -2.10 -10.54 -0.26
N ARG A 755 -1.52 -9.85 -1.26
CA ARG A 755 -1.50 -8.39 -1.34
C ARG A 755 -1.80 -7.90 -2.75
N SER A 756 -2.71 -6.94 -2.86
CA SER A 756 -2.81 -6.17 -4.09
C SER A 756 -1.63 -5.21 -4.23
N TYR A 757 -1.08 -5.07 -5.43
CA TYR A 757 -0.04 -4.09 -5.76
C TYR A 757 -0.62 -2.78 -6.33
N MET A 758 -1.95 -2.65 -6.41
CA MET A 758 -2.59 -1.41 -6.86
C MET A 758 -3.26 -0.70 -5.68
N THR A 759 -3.01 0.60 -5.55
CA THR A 759 -3.55 1.41 -4.46
C THR A 759 -5.07 1.44 -4.49
N GLY A 760 -5.70 1.27 -3.33
CA GLY A 760 -7.16 1.32 -3.16
C GLY A 760 -7.95 0.19 -3.82
N VAL A 761 -7.28 -0.81 -4.38
CA VAL A 761 -7.89 -1.95 -5.07
C VAL A 761 -7.62 -3.23 -4.30
N GLY A 762 -8.67 -4.01 -4.03
CA GLY A 762 -8.59 -5.23 -3.21
C GLY A 762 -8.65 -4.95 -1.70
N SER A 763 -8.53 -6.01 -0.89
CA SER A 763 -8.67 -5.95 0.57
C SER A 763 -7.37 -5.61 1.30
N ASN A 764 -6.22 -5.88 0.67
CA ASN A 764 -4.89 -5.59 1.20
C ASN A 764 -4.04 -4.82 0.17
N PRO A 765 -4.41 -3.58 -0.21
CA PRO A 765 -3.64 -2.74 -1.12
C PRO A 765 -2.41 -2.09 -0.44
N PRO A 766 -1.48 -1.49 -1.19
CA PRO A 766 -0.35 -0.74 -0.63
C PRO A 766 -0.84 0.47 0.16
N GLN A 767 -0.62 0.50 1.48
CA GLN A 767 -1.14 1.54 2.37
C GLN A 767 -0.16 2.71 2.53
N LYS A 768 1.14 2.40 2.40
CA LYS A 768 2.23 3.35 2.63
C LYS A 768 3.12 3.47 1.40
N HIS A 769 2.55 3.40 0.19
CA HIS A 769 3.31 3.61 -1.04
C HIS A 769 4.06 4.95 -1.02
N LEU A 770 5.25 4.97 -1.61
CA LEU A 770 6.03 6.18 -1.77
C LEU A 770 5.32 7.09 -2.78
N SER A 771 4.92 8.27 -2.31
CA SER A 771 4.34 9.34 -3.11
C SER A 771 4.47 10.64 -2.34
N TYR A 772 5.17 11.62 -2.89
CA TYR A 772 5.26 12.95 -2.29
C TYR A 772 3.88 13.62 -2.21
N ILE A 773 2.98 13.37 -3.17
CA ILE A 773 1.58 13.84 -3.09
C ILE A 773 0.88 13.24 -1.87
N ARG A 774 0.95 11.91 -1.68
CA ARG A 774 0.35 11.26 -0.51
C ARG A 774 0.95 11.78 0.79
N GLN A 775 2.28 11.84 0.86
CA GLN A 775 3.01 12.24 2.06
C GLN A 775 2.71 13.69 2.44
N SER A 776 2.68 14.60 1.48
CA SER A 776 2.47 16.03 1.73
C SER A 776 1.00 16.43 1.91
N THR A 777 0.05 15.76 1.25
CA THR A 777 -1.37 16.16 1.27
C THR A 777 -2.25 15.26 2.14
N GLY A 778 -1.73 14.09 2.54
CA GLY A 778 -2.48 13.01 3.17
C GLY A 778 -3.52 12.33 2.26
N ALA A 779 -3.66 12.76 1.00
CA ALA A 779 -4.63 12.19 0.07
C ALA A 779 -4.12 10.83 -0.45
N TYR A 780 -4.99 9.84 -0.43
CA TYR A 780 -4.70 8.51 -0.94
C TYR A 780 -5.34 8.34 -2.33
N ILE A 781 -4.50 8.22 -3.36
CA ILE A 781 -4.93 8.12 -4.76
C ILE A 781 -5.08 6.63 -5.10
N PRO A 782 -6.30 6.12 -5.41
CA PRO A 782 -6.49 4.76 -5.91
C PRO A 782 -6.03 4.61 -7.36
N GLY A 783 -5.75 3.38 -7.78
CA GLY A 783 -5.44 3.02 -9.16
C GLY A 783 -3.96 3.07 -9.52
N LEU A 784 -3.07 3.50 -8.63
CA LEU A 784 -1.61 3.56 -8.85
C LEU A 784 -1.00 2.17 -8.64
N LEU A 785 -0.22 1.68 -9.62
CA LEU A 785 0.48 0.39 -9.50
C LEU A 785 1.88 0.59 -8.91
N VAL A 786 2.17 -0.01 -7.75
CA VAL A 786 3.51 0.02 -7.15
C VAL A 786 4.45 -1.01 -7.76
N GLY A 787 5.76 -0.80 -7.67
CA GLY A 787 6.79 -1.60 -8.34
C GLY A 787 6.83 -3.09 -7.99
N GLY A 788 6.31 -3.51 -6.82
CA GLY A 788 6.23 -4.92 -6.43
C GLY A 788 7.56 -5.50 -5.92
N PRO A 789 7.67 -6.84 -5.81
CA PRO A 789 8.83 -7.46 -5.19
C PRO A 789 10.14 -7.26 -6.00
N ASN A 790 11.21 -6.87 -5.33
CA ASN A 790 12.51 -6.59 -5.93
C ASN A 790 13.64 -7.19 -5.10
N CYS A 791 14.41 -8.10 -5.70
CA CYS A 791 15.56 -8.74 -5.06
C CYS A 791 16.92 -8.30 -5.64
N SER A 792 16.92 -7.20 -6.38
CA SER A 792 18.11 -6.58 -6.97
C SER A 792 18.58 -5.38 -6.12
N PHE A 793 19.26 -4.44 -6.74
CA PHE A 793 19.55 -3.12 -6.18
C PHE A 793 18.26 -2.38 -5.78
N GLY A 794 18.35 -1.61 -4.70
CA GLY A 794 17.22 -0.85 -4.19
C GLY A 794 17.57 -0.02 -2.96
N ASP A 795 16.53 0.35 -2.21
CA ASP A 795 16.62 1.22 -1.05
C ASP A 795 17.18 0.51 0.19
N ALA A 796 17.52 1.29 1.23
CA ALA A 796 18.15 0.77 2.44
C ALA A 796 17.28 -0.25 3.20
N LEU A 797 15.95 -0.14 3.16
CA LEU A 797 15.05 -1.10 3.81
C LEU A 797 15.06 -2.43 3.08
N GLN A 798 14.94 -2.37 1.75
CA GLN A 798 14.99 -3.55 0.89
C GLN A 798 16.36 -4.25 0.98
N GLN A 799 17.47 -3.51 0.92
CA GLN A 799 18.82 -4.08 1.07
C GLN A 799 19.02 -4.73 2.46
N LYS A 800 18.49 -4.12 3.52
CA LYS A 800 18.51 -4.70 4.87
C LYS A 800 17.73 -6.01 4.92
N MET A 801 16.51 -6.03 4.38
CA MET A 801 15.67 -7.25 4.29
C MET A 801 16.37 -8.37 3.51
N LEU A 802 16.95 -8.08 2.35
CA LEU A 802 17.69 -9.07 1.57
C LEU A 802 18.88 -9.65 2.33
N LYS A 803 19.63 -8.80 3.04
CA LYS A 803 20.81 -9.21 3.81
C LYS A 803 20.44 -10.04 5.05
N GLU A 804 19.41 -9.64 5.77
CA GLU A 804 19.08 -10.21 7.09
C GLU A 804 18.14 -11.41 6.98
N GLN A 805 17.21 -11.39 6.01
CA GLN A 805 16.16 -12.39 5.87
C GLN A 805 16.36 -13.29 4.65
N ASN A 806 17.00 -12.79 3.60
CA ASN A 806 17.19 -13.47 2.32
C ASN A 806 15.91 -14.18 1.83
N PRO A 807 14.78 -13.44 1.70
CA PRO A 807 13.50 -14.04 1.39
C PRO A 807 13.48 -14.59 -0.06
N PRO A 808 12.60 -15.57 -0.35
CA PRO A 808 12.30 -15.98 -1.73
C PRO A 808 11.89 -14.79 -2.62
N PRO A 809 12.12 -14.87 -3.94
CA PRO A 809 11.96 -13.71 -4.82
C PRO A 809 10.61 -12.99 -4.75
N ALA A 810 9.51 -13.74 -4.74
CA ALA A 810 8.16 -13.18 -4.70
C ALA A 810 7.80 -12.53 -3.35
N LYS A 811 8.64 -12.70 -2.32
CA LYS A 811 8.46 -12.10 -0.99
C LYS A 811 9.32 -10.85 -0.76
N CYS A 812 10.14 -10.44 -1.73
CA CYS A 812 11.02 -9.26 -1.60
C CYS A 812 10.27 -7.91 -1.70
N TYR A 813 9.24 -7.65 -0.88
CA TYR A 813 8.44 -6.42 -0.93
C TYR A 813 8.16 -5.85 0.47
N ILE A 814 8.12 -4.51 0.58
CA ILE A 814 7.91 -3.82 1.87
C ILE A 814 6.87 -2.70 1.68
N ASP A 815 5.72 -2.79 2.36
CA ASP A 815 4.72 -1.71 2.36
C ASP A 815 5.13 -0.54 3.27
N SER A 816 6.11 0.25 2.81
CA SER A 816 6.66 1.40 3.52
C SER A 816 6.89 2.59 2.60
N GLY A 817 6.63 3.79 3.12
CA GLY A 817 6.85 5.05 2.39
C GLY A 817 8.31 5.44 2.28
N LEU A 818 9.21 4.58 2.76
CA LEU A 818 10.66 4.69 2.62
C LEU A 818 11.22 3.67 1.62
N SER A 819 10.41 2.73 1.12
CA SER A 819 10.86 1.71 0.17
C SER A 819 10.51 2.08 -1.26
N TYR A 820 11.31 2.96 -1.87
CA TYR A 820 11.13 3.33 -3.28
C TYR A 820 11.28 2.11 -4.21
N SER A 821 12.15 1.17 -3.85
CA SER A 821 12.55 0.10 -4.77
C SER A 821 11.55 -1.05 -4.86
N THR A 822 10.53 -1.06 -3.99
CA THR A 822 9.45 -2.06 -3.97
C THR A 822 8.04 -1.44 -3.94
N ASN A 823 7.89 -0.23 -3.40
CA ASN A 823 6.59 0.35 -3.06
C ASN A 823 6.38 1.78 -3.59
N GLU A 824 7.13 2.19 -4.61
CA GLU A 824 6.86 3.39 -5.41
C GLU A 824 6.00 3.03 -6.62
N TYR A 825 5.03 3.89 -6.97
CA TYR A 825 4.30 3.78 -8.22
C TYR A 825 5.03 4.51 -9.35
N ALA A 826 4.74 4.15 -10.59
CA ALA A 826 5.14 4.96 -11.75
C ALA A 826 4.06 4.94 -12.85
N ILE A 827 4.12 5.92 -13.76
CA ILE A 827 3.19 6.05 -14.89
C ILE A 827 3.31 4.89 -15.87
N ASP A 828 4.51 4.35 -16.11
CA ASP A 828 4.71 3.18 -16.97
C ASP A 828 4.24 1.89 -16.29
N TYR A 829 4.18 1.86 -14.95
CA TYR A 829 3.67 0.72 -14.19
C TYR A 829 2.15 0.70 -14.27
N THR A 830 1.57 1.85 -13.97
CA THR A 830 0.13 2.09 -13.93
C THR A 830 -0.51 1.81 -15.30
N SER A 831 0.19 2.13 -16.40
CA SER A 831 -0.30 1.92 -17.76
C SER A 831 -0.27 0.46 -18.22
N ALA A 832 0.61 -0.37 -17.64
CA ALA A 832 0.58 -1.81 -17.88
C ALA A 832 -0.70 -2.44 -17.33
N ALA A 833 -1.11 -2.04 -16.12
CA ALA A 833 -2.40 -2.45 -15.59
C ALA A 833 -3.57 -1.89 -16.44
N LEU A 834 -3.45 -0.65 -16.91
CA LEU A 834 -4.47 -0.01 -17.75
C LEU A 834 -4.77 -0.83 -19.02
N TYR A 835 -3.72 -1.19 -19.77
CA TYR A 835 -3.87 -1.93 -21.01
C TYR A 835 -4.47 -3.32 -20.76
N ASP A 836 -3.94 -4.06 -19.79
CA ASP A 836 -4.45 -5.39 -19.45
C ASP A 836 -5.90 -5.34 -18.99
N LEU A 837 -6.25 -4.44 -18.06
CA LEU A 837 -7.62 -4.29 -17.57
C LEU A 837 -8.61 -3.92 -18.68
N SER A 838 -8.17 -3.12 -19.67
CA SER A 838 -9.05 -2.68 -20.76
C SER A 838 -9.62 -3.84 -21.59
N TRP A 839 -8.92 -4.97 -21.65
CA TRP A 839 -9.36 -6.19 -22.34
C TRP A 839 -10.49 -6.92 -21.59
N PHE A 840 -10.60 -6.70 -20.29
CA PHE A 840 -11.46 -7.48 -19.38
C PHE A 840 -12.63 -6.68 -18.80
N ILE A 841 -12.89 -5.51 -19.34
CA ILE A 841 -14.00 -4.65 -18.91
C ILE A 841 -15.01 -4.41 -20.02
N ALA A 842 -16.24 -4.16 -19.63
CA ALA A 842 -17.29 -3.64 -20.49
C ALA A 842 -17.85 -2.35 -19.88
N LYS A 843 -18.41 -1.47 -20.72
CA LYS A 843 -19.05 -0.25 -20.23
C LYS A 843 -20.17 -0.60 -19.25
N GLU A 844 -20.11 -0.01 -18.07
CA GLU A 844 -21.14 -0.08 -17.05
C GLU A 844 -21.50 1.33 -16.57
N LYS A 845 -22.75 1.50 -16.15
CA LYS A 845 -23.19 2.79 -15.64
C LYS A 845 -22.74 2.94 -14.19
N VAL A 846 -21.84 3.89 -13.96
CA VAL A 846 -21.34 4.25 -12.63
C VAL A 846 -21.54 5.74 -12.38
N GLU A 847 -21.50 6.14 -11.13
CA GLU A 847 -21.48 7.53 -10.68
C GLU A 847 -20.13 7.83 -10.00
N ALA A 848 -19.75 9.11 -9.91
CA ALA A 848 -18.49 9.52 -9.27
C ALA A 848 -18.30 8.94 -7.84
N LYS A 849 -19.40 8.80 -7.08
CA LYS A 849 -19.38 8.23 -5.72
C LYS A 849 -18.96 6.75 -5.68
N ASP A 850 -19.08 6.02 -6.79
CA ASP A 850 -18.72 4.61 -6.89
C ASP A 850 -17.20 4.43 -6.98
N LEU A 851 -16.47 5.48 -7.39
CA LEU A 851 -15.00 5.52 -7.35
C LEU A 851 -14.44 5.94 -5.99
N LYS A 852 -15.30 6.37 -5.05
CA LYS A 852 -14.89 6.85 -3.73
C LYS A 852 -14.44 5.69 -2.84
N LEU A 853 -13.27 5.82 -2.24
CA LEU A 853 -12.82 4.89 -1.19
C LEU A 853 -13.52 5.20 0.13
N TYR A 854 -13.86 4.15 0.88
CA TYR A 854 -14.43 4.24 2.23
C TYR A 854 -13.47 3.67 3.27
N GLY A 855 -13.67 4.02 4.55
CA GLY A 855 -12.88 3.50 5.66
C GLY A 855 -11.49 4.15 5.79
N PRO A 856 -10.41 3.41 6.13
CA PRO A 856 -9.11 3.97 6.48
C PRO A 856 -8.40 4.72 5.34
N TYR A 857 -8.93 4.65 4.12
CA TYR A 857 -8.38 5.24 2.91
C TYR A 857 -9.03 6.57 2.49
N ALA A 858 -10.10 7.01 3.17
CA ALA A 858 -10.73 8.31 2.91
C ALA A 858 -9.93 9.45 3.59
N LYS A 859 -9.64 10.53 2.85
CA LYS A 859 -9.09 11.75 3.47
C LYS A 859 -10.15 12.37 4.37
N LYS A 860 -9.85 12.46 5.67
CA LYS A 860 -10.73 13.08 6.66
C LYS A 860 -10.98 14.54 6.26
N ASP A 861 -12.24 14.93 6.07
CA ASP A 861 -12.58 16.35 5.87
C ASP A 861 -12.34 17.13 7.19
N LYS A 862 -12.35 18.48 7.13
CA LYS A 862 -12.19 19.33 8.34
C LYS A 862 -13.28 19.11 9.41
N ARG A 863 -14.28 18.26 9.14
CA ARG A 863 -15.41 17.90 10.02
C ARG A 863 -15.41 16.41 10.41
N GLY A 864 -14.43 15.62 9.95
CA GLY A 864 -14.19 14.25 10.36
C GLY A 864 -15.32 13.25 10.08
N VAL A 865 -16.06 13.39 8.98
CA VAL A 865 -17.04 12.37 8.53
C VAL A 865 -16.42 11.36 7.58
#